data_AF-R5X102-F1
#
_entry.id   AF-R5X102-F1
#
_cell.length_a   1.000
_cell.length_b   1.000
_cell.length_c   1.000
_cell.angle_alpha   90.00
_cell.angle_beta   90.00
_cell.angle_gamma   90.00
#
_symmetry.space_group_name_H-M   'P 1'
#
loop_
_entity.id
_entity.type
_entity.pdbx_description
1 polymer ?
#
loop_
_entity_poly.entity_id
_entity_poly.type
_entity_poly.pdbx_seq_one_letter_code
_entity_poly.pdbx_strand_id
1 'polypeptide(L)'
;MEGESNVGLSLEHTNYQAGSYTNFNVDNIDIVSNKGKNNRILNLQRIDAFQLGGEENGKPHRLLMKDGIGWNNNIVWAFDSTNIKVNRKMEIGSFNTEGVRGIVIQNLRRNDASLTNYGKLVMTGDKYTKAIKDMKPEDLTKAGKGMVGFLANNKGTLTNHGDFLFYGGVHKGNAEYYGDDPNDSTKVKLFSTPFEKNSYGMNAKYVGKIISDGVAYIRVRDKKSIGLFSSQTKDNINPEITISNAKVIAEDGAINAAANKSGIINFKDNNVLFTKKNALTFLTGYENGIADGKFNIQGDLRAEIEKGGTAFYYKLPNSGHFDFVTWYNTNFSHSAGKKLTLNMREGGRVLLLANGKVNLTSLPSMDFSSGALSSLAGKLEITGSQNYIPYSLIESNLKVDRDVNLDSNTDSYNKMQITQSSIVNEKTIVGTKEEQVAIVQENGNTKEADKVSLTNKGTIQLTGDKSTGIYGKRGILLNDNTGKISVGKKSAAMYLLEDNEATTMGGKVSNLGDISLGKGSIGIYYSDKDKNGNIFTGSNPNTVGGAYNLKNILSSSENTIGMYFNSDNMAATNNKKYINEATGLIQLLGEHSIGMFAEGNGNYLTENKGRIVLGNASSLTNANIGIFSKNEKILIKNSGNITGGKNIVGLYGYQLTTTNTSKITVGDSGIGVYSSKGNLDLAGDLKIGAKEAKGVYLVGNTAQNTAYKFSKLTLGDDSFGLVNIGKNKTITSTTNQVVLGNRNMFMYSEDNLGSITNHTTLRSNGDQNYGIYSSGSVINYGSIDFRNGKGNVGLYSTNKDRVVKNAGNIYVGASQPREHYSIGMAGGYYDTDTNTLVNTGNIENTGNIEVHGERGIVFKPTPINNVFPKY
;
A
#
# COMPACT_ATOMS: atom_id res chain seq x y z
N MET A 1 -27.59 -50.95 1.02
CA MET A 1 -26.40 -51.11 0.16
C MET A 1 -25.19 -50.54 0.88
N GLU A 2 -24.11 -51.29 0.98
CA GLU A 2 -22.80 -50.84 1.48
C GLU A 2 -21.75 -51.26 0.43
N GLY A 3 -20.63 -50.52 0.28
CA GLY A 3 -19.60 -50.80 -0.72
C GLY A 3 -19.54 -49.80 -1.89
N GLU A 4 -18.72 -50.10 -2.90
CA GLU A 4 -18.36 -49.20 -4.01
C GLU A 4 -19.08 -49.53 -5.34
N SER A 5 -19.51 -48.51 -6.07
CA SER A 5 -20.14 -48.56 -7.40
C SER A 5 -21.41 -49.41 -7.49
N ASN A 6 -22.14 -49.55 -6.38
CA ASN A 6 -23.41 -50.26 -6.34
C ASN A 6 -24.53 -49.48 -7.03
N VAL A 7 -25.48 -50.20 -7.63
CA VAL A 7 -26.73 -49.65 -8.15
C VAL A 7 -27.91 -50.30 -7.45
N GLY A 8 -28.81 -49.52 -6.84
CA GLY A 8 -29.96 -50.05 -6.10
C GLY A 8 -31.04 -50.61 -7.00
N LEU A 9 -31.57 -49.77 -7.89
CA LEU A 9 -32.47 -50.17 -8.96
C LEU A 9 -31.95 -49.60 -10.28
N SER A 10 -31.75 -50.47 -11.27
CA SER A 10 -31.38 -50.09 -12.63
C SER A 10 -32.43 -50.57 -13.61
N LEU A 11 -32.99 -49.65 -14.40
CA LEU A 11 -33.83 -49.95 -15.55
C LEU A 11 -33.14 -49.39 -16.79
N GLU A 12 -32.81 -50.24 -17.74
CA GLU A 12 -32.08 -49.87 -18.95
C GLU A 12 -32.66 -50.58 -20.18
N HIS A 13 -32.89 -49.81 -21.25
CA HIS A 13 -33.32 -50.34 -22.54
C HIS A 13 -32.16 -50.38 -23.56
N THR A 14 -31.59 -51.56 -23.81
CA THR A 14 -30.36 -51.73 -24.62
C THR A 14 -30.58 -51.53 -26.12
N ASN A 15 -31.71 -51.98 -26.68
CA ASN A 15 -32.09 -51.85 -28.10
C ASN A 15 -33.15 -50.74 -28.33
N TYR A 16 -32.83 -49.52 -27.92
CA TYR A 16 -33.79 -48.41 -27.93
C TYR A 16 -34.14 -47.90 -29.34
N GLN A 17 -35.43 -48.01 -29.71
CA GLN A 17 -36.08 -47.14 -30.69
C GLN A 17 -37.02 -46.18 -29.95
N ALA A 18 -36.97 -44.90 -30.30
CA ALA A 18 -37.82 -43.90 -29.65
C ALA A 18 -39.31 -44.21 -29.88
N GLY A 19 -40.10 -44.28 -28.80
CA GLY A 19 -41.53 -44.58 -28.87
C GLY A 19 -41.90 -46.07 -28.74
N SER A 20 -41.03 -46.90 -28.15
CA SER A 20 -41.35 -48.31 -27.86
C SER A 20 -42.22 -48.53 -26.61
N TYR A 21 -42.65 -47.45 -25.94
CA TYR A 21 -43.60 -47.41 -24.81
C TYR A 21 -43.37 -48.49 -23.74
N THR A 22 -42.32 -48.33 -22.92
CA THR A 22 -42.15 -49.12 -21.70
C THR A 22 -42.59 -48.30 -20.48
N ASN A 23 -43.74 -48.67 -19.91
CA ASN A 23 -44.28 -48.08 -18.68
C ASN A 23 -43.88 -48.91 -17.47
N PHE A 24 -43.14 -48.32 -16.54
CA PHE A 24 -42.78 -48.95 -15.27
C PHE A 24 -43.41 -48.19 -14.11
N ASN A 25 -44.13 -48.89 -13.23
CA ASN A 25 -44.66 -48.32 -11.99
C ASN A 25 -44.10 -49.07 -10.79
N VAL A 26 -43.60 -48.32 -9.80
CA VAL A 26 -43.09 -48.85 -8.54
C VAL A 26 -43.85 -48.18 -7.40
N ASP A 27 -44.87 -48.87 -6.88
CA ASP A 27 -45.74 -48.31 -5.83
C ASP A 27 -45.01 -48.16 -4.49
N ASN A 28 -44.17 -49.14 -4.12
CA ASN A 28 -43.42 -49.14 -2.86
C ASN A 28 -41.93 -49.46 -3.07
N ILE A 29 -41.04 -48.59 -2.59
CA ILE A 29 -39.59 -48.85 -2.59
C ILE A 29 -38.84 -48.08 -1.49
N ASP A 30 -38.01 -48.80 -0.74
CA ASP A 30 -37.10 -48.24 0.26
C ASP A 30 -35.68 -48.71 -0.05
N ILE A 31 -34.82 -47.80 -0.52
CA ILE A 31 -33.40 -48.09 -0.76
C ILE A 31 -32.55 -47.13 0.07
N VAL A 32 -31.68 -47.73 0.88
CA VAL A 32 -30.71 -47.00 1.70
C VAL A 32 -29.30 -47.42 1.31
N SER A 33 -28.49 -46.46 0.86
CA SER A 33 -27.04 -46.62 0.72
C SER A 33 -26.36 -46.06 1.97
N ASN A 34 -25.60 -46.88 2.68
CA ASN A 34 -24.92 -46.53 3.92
C ASN A 34 -23.42 -46.74 3.73
N LYS A 35 -22.58 -45.73 4.03
CA LYS A 35 -21.12 -45.81 3.85
C LYS A 35 -20.69 -46.25 2.44
N GLY A 36 -21.51 -45.92 1.44
CA GLY A 36 -21.29 -46.32 0.05
C GLY A 36 -20.34 -45.41 -0.69
N LYS A 37 -19.59 -45.93 -1.67
CA LYS A 37 -18.68 -45.14 -2.52
C LYS A 37 -19.12 -45.15 -3.98
N ASN A 38 -19.30 -43.99 -4.62
CA ASN A 38 -19.71 -43.90 -6.04
C ASN A 38 -21.01 -44.66 -6.40
N ASN A 39 -21.95 -44.79 -5.46
CA ASN A 39 -23.16 -45.58 -5.65
C ASN A 39 -24.26 -44.80 -6.40
N ARG A 40 -25.17 -45.53 -7.05
CA ARG A 40 -26.42 -44.99 -7.60
C ARG A 40 -27.61 -45.64 -6.91
N ILE A 41 -28.57 -44.87 -6.42
CA ILE A 41 -29.76 -45.47 -5.80
C ILE A 41 -30.74 -45.90 -6.90
N LEU A 42 -31.13 -44.97 -7.77
CA LEU A 42 -32.02 -45.22 -8.91
C LEU A 42 -31.34 -44.78 -10.21
N ASN A 43 -31.16 -45.71 -11.14
CA ASN A 43 -30.55 -45.52 -12.45
C ASN A 43 -31.58 -45.88 -13.54
N LEU A 44 -32.05 -44.88 -14.28
CA LEU A 44 -33.02 -45.01 -15.36
C LEU A 44 -32.34 -44.61 -16.66
N GLN A 45 -32.28 -45.52 -17.62
CA GLN A 45 -31.64 -45.28 -18.90
C GLN A 45 -32.58 -45.66 -20.04
N ARG A 46 -32.92 -44.69 -20.88
CA ARG A 46 -33.72 -44.89 -22.09
C ARG A 46 -35.14 -45.38 -21.79
N ILE A 47 -35.75 -44.79 -20.75
CA ILE A 47 -37.10 -45.14 -20.26
C ILE A 47 -38.13 -44.14 -20.78
N ASP A 48 -39.27 -44.63 -21.27
CA ASP A 48 -40.34 -43.77 -21.82
C ASP A 48 -41.37 -43.32 -20.79
N ALA A 49 -41.56 -44.09 -19.71
CA ALA A 49 -42.32 -43.65 -18.54
C ALA A 49 -41.92 -44.45 -17.28
N PHE A 50 -41.74 -43.75 -16.17
CA PHE A 50 -41.47 -44.36 -14.86
C PHE A 50 -42.22 -43.61 -13.77
N GLN A 51 -42.92 -44.32 -12.90
CA GLN A 51 -43.56 -43.74 -11.71
C GLN A 51 -42.96 -44.35 -10.44
N LEU A 52 -42.62 -43.48 -9.50
CA LEU A 52 -41.98 -43.82 -8.23
C LEU A 52 -42.85 -43.37 -7.05
N GLY A 53 -43.40 -44.34 -6.31
CA GLY A 53 -44.27 -44.17 -5.14
C GLY A 53 -45.77 -44.21 -5.49
N GLY A 54 -46.62 -44.79 -4.62
CA GLY A 54 -48.08 -44.89 -4.83
C GLY A 54 -48.94 -43.69 -4.36
N GLU A 55 -50.25 -43.74 -4.63
CA GLU A 55 -51.26 -42.70 -4.33
C GLU A 55 -51.58 -42.45 -2.82
N GLU A 56 -52.39 -41.41 -2.58
CA GLU A 56 -52.71 -40.62 -1.36
C GLU A 56 -52.88 -41.34 0.00
N ASN A 57 -53.01 -42.68 0.08
CA ASN A 57 -53.29 -43.42 1.32
C ASN A 57 -52.19 -44.42 1.81
N GLY A 58 -51.06 -44.58 1.10
CA GLY A 58 -49.93 -45.47 1.50
C GLY A 58 -48.87 -44.92 2.51
N LYS A 59 -47.94 -45.79 2.97
CA LYS A 59 -46.77 -45.46 3.82
C LYS A 59 -45.71 -44.64 3.03
N PRO A 60 -44.90 -43.76 3.67
CA PRO A 60 -43.84 -43.02 2.98
C PRO A 60 -42.70 -43.96 2.52
N HIS A 61 -42.09 -43.62 1.38
CA HIS A 61 -41.02 -44.38 0.71
C HIS A 61 -39.73 -43.60 0.65
N ARG A 62 -38.58 -44.28 0.74
CA ARG A 62 -37.30 -43.62 1.03
C ARG A 62 -36.19 -44.00 0.07
N LEU A 63 -35.60 -42.99 -0.55
CA LEU A 63 -34.31 -43.11 -1.25
C LEU A 63 -33.26 -42.32 -0.45
N LEU A 64 -32.44 -43.01 0.34
CA LEU A 64 -31.50 -42.39 1.27
C LEU A 64 -30.05 -42.74 0.98
N MET A 65 -29.20 -41.72 1.01
CA MET A 65 -27.76 -41.85 1.06
C MET A 65 -27.23 -41.32 2.38
N LYS A 66 -26.52 -42.16 3.13
CA LYS A 66 -25.95 -41.84 4.45
C LYS A 66 -24.47 -42.16 4.48
N ASP A 67 -23.66 -41.24 5.00
CA ASP A 67 -22.22 -41.43 5.20
C ASP A 67 -21.47 -41.84 3.91
N GLY A 68 -22.03 -41.51 2.74
CA GLY A 68 -21.50 -41.90 1.44
C GLY A 68 -20.31 -41.02 1.02
N ILE A 69 -19.29 -41.63 0.43
CA ILE A 69 -18.05 -40.97 0.01
C ILE A 69 -17.83 -41.13 -1.50
N GLY A 70 -16.97 -40.31 -2.12
CA GLY A 70 -16.64 -40.44 -3.53
C GLY A 70 -17.31 -39.43 -4.47
N TRP A 71 -16.93 -39.48 -5.75
CA TRP A 71 -17.13 -38.39 -6.71
C TRP A 71 -18.36 -38.58 -7.60
N ASN A 72 -18.91 -39.80 -7.70
CA ASN A 72 -20.03 -40.17 -8.59
C ASN A 72 -21.25 -40.78 -7.87
N ASN A 73 -21.58 -40.29 -6.68
CA ASN A 73 -22.80 -40.69 -5.98
C ASN A 73 -24.04 -40.03 -6.61
N ASN A 74 -25.08 -40.80 -6.90
CA ASN A 74 -26.34 -40.26 -7.47
C ASN A 74 -27.55 -40.91 -6.78
N ILE A 75 -28.54 -40.12 -6.34
CA ILE A 75 -29.77 -40.67 -5.76
C ILE A 75 -30.72 -41.07 -6.89
N VAL A 76 -31.10 -40.12 -7.74
CA VAL A 76 -31.89 -40.40 -8.96
C VAL A 76 -31.10 -39.93 -10.17
N TRP A 77 -30.80 -40.86 -11.07
CA TRP A 77 -30.18 -40.58 -12.36
C TRP A 77 -31.09 -41.07 -13.48
N ALA A 78 -31.69 -40.14 -14.21
CA ALA A 78 -32.41 -40.39 -15.46
C ALA A 78 -31.56 -39.97 -16.67
N PHE A 79 -31.29 -40.91 -17.58
CA PHE A 79 -30.51 -40.69 -18.79
C PHE A 79 -31.32 -41.06 -20.03
N ASP A 80 -31.40 -40.18 -21.03
CA ASP A 80 -32.20 -40.36 -22.25
C ASP A 80 -33.64 -40.86 -21.95
N SER A 81 -34.24 -40.38 -20.86
CA SER A 81 -35.51 -40.87 -20.33
C SER A 81 -36.57 -39.77 -20.24
N THR A 82 -37.85 -40.11 -20.40
CA THR A 82 -38.97 -39.16 -20.30
C THR A 82 -40.08 -39.67 -19.39
N ASN A 83 -41.01 -38.77 -19.05
CA ASN A 83 -42.19 -39.00 -18.22
C ASN A 83 -41.85 -39.70 -16.89
N ILE A 84 -40.72 -39.32 -16.29
CA ILE A 84 -40.30 -39.83 -14.99
C ILE A 84 -41.04 -39.04 -13.91
N LYS A 85 -41.80 -39.70 -13.03
CA LYS A 85 -42.56 -39.06 -11.96
C LYS A 85 -42.14 -39.61 -10.61
N VAL A 86 -41.78 -38.72 -9.69
CA VAL A 86 -41.55 -39.01 -8.28
C VAL A 86 -42.74 -38.47 -7.49
N ASN A 87 -43.49 -39.33 -6.81
CA ASN A 87 -44.75 -38.95 -6.17
C ASN A 87 -44.56 -38.28 -4.79
N ARG A 88 -45.62 -37.60 -4.30
CA ARG A 88 -45.59 -36.74 -3.09
C ARG A 88 -45.09 -37.42 -1.82
N LYS A 89 -45.30 -38.73 -1.69
CA LYS A 89 -44.89 -39.52 -0.51
C LYS A 89 -43.43 -40.00 -0.55
N MET A 90 -42.69 -39.69 -1.61
CA MET A 90 -41.27 -40.00 -1.70
C MET A 90 -40.45 -39.05 -0.84
N GLU A 91 -39.70 -39.63 0.09
CA GLU A 91 -38.70 -38.99 0.92
C GLU A 91 -37.31 -39.29 0.33
N ILE A 92 -36.66 -38.30 -0.26
CA ILE A 92 -35.37 -38.44 -0.92
C ILE A 92 -34.34 -37.65 -0.12
N GLY A 93 -33.18 -38.24 0.19
CA GLY A 93 -32.18 -37.43 0.87
C GLY A 93 -30.77 -37.97 0.97
N SER A 94 -29.88 -37.04 1.28
CA SER A 94 -28.44 -37.26 1.45
C SER A 94 -27.97 -36.64 2.75
N PHE A 95 -27.31 -37.44 3.60
CA PHE A 95 -26.90 -37.06 4.94
C PHE A 95 -25.44 -37.42 5.21
N ASN A 96 -24.66 -36.43 5.64
CA ASN A 96 -23.23 -36.57 5.92
C ASN A 96 -22.46 -37.22 4.75
N THR A 97 -22.71 -36.73 3.53
CA THR A 97 -22.18 -37.33 2.30
C THR A 97 -21.25 -36.41 1.52
N GLU A 98 -20.42 -37.01 0.67
CA GLU A 98 -19.50 -36.31 -0.24
C GLU A 98 -19.86 -36.57 -1.71
N GLY A 99 -19.83 -35.51 -2.51
CA GLY A 99 -19.93 -35.61 -3.97
C GLY A 99 -21.27 -36.10 -4.52
N VAL A 100 -22.36 -36.03 -3.76
CA VAL A 100 -23.67 -36.59 -4.14
C VAL A 100 -24.42 -35.67 -5.11
N ARG A 101 -25.04 -36.26 -6.13
CA ARG A 101 -26.09 -35.62 -6.93
C ARG A 101 -27.45 -36.16 -6.51
N GLY A 102 -28.39 -35.27 -6.19
CA GLY A 102 -29.74 -35.60 -5.75
C GLY A 102 -30.57 -36.17 -6.91
N ILE A 103 -31.20 -35.30 -7.68
CA ILE A 103 -31.99 -35.70 -8.86
C ILE A 103 -31.34 -35.14 -10.12
N VAL A 104 -31.00 -36.05 -11.04
CA VAL A 104 -30.29 -35.77 -12.28
C VAL A 104 -31.14 -36.21 -13.45
N ILE A 105 -31.31 -35.33 -14.44
CA ILE A 105 -31.78 -35.68 -15.77
C ILE A 105 -30.77 -35.22 -16.83
N GLN A 106 -30.36 -36.15 -17.70
CA GLN A 106 -29.39 -35.89 -18.76
C GLN A 106 -29.78 -36.59 -20.06
N ASN A 107 -29.76 -35.87 -21.20
CA ASN A 107 -30.20 -36.46 -22.46
C ASN A 107 -29.31 -36.07 -23.64
N LEU A 108 -28.93 -37.04 -24.47
CA LEU A 108 -28.14 -36.84 -25.67
C LEU A 108 -28.96 -37.04 -26.95
N ARG A 109 -29.93 -37.95 -26.95
CA ARG A 109 -30.61 -38.40 -28.18
C ARG A 109 -32.02 -37.85 -28.35
N ARG A 110 -32.77 -37.72 -27.25
CA ARG A 110 -34.19 -37.32 -27.28
C ARG A 110 -34.40 -35.85 -26.92
N ASN A 111 -35.48 -35.27 -27.44
CA ASN A 111 -35.82 -33.85 -27.25
C ASN A 111 -36.93 -33.61 -26.20
N ASP A 112 -37.61 -34.65 -25.77
CA ASP A 112 -38.80 -34.63 -24.92
C ASP A 112 -38.54 -35.10 -23.48
N ALA A 113 -37.27 -35.29 -23.10
CA ALA A 113 -36.92 -35.89 -21.82
C ALA A 113 -37.32 -35.04 -20.62
N SER A 114 -38.09 -35.65 -19.73
CA SER A 114 -38.72 -34.98 -18.60
C SER A 114 -38.69 -35.83 -17.32
N LEU A 115 -38.47 -35.15 -16.19
CA LEU A 115 -38.62 -35.69 -14.85
C LEU A 115 -39.40 -34.70 -14.00
N THR A 116 -40.47 -35.15 -13.35
CA THR A 116 -41.30 -34.36 -12.44
C THR A 116 -41.18 -34.91 -11.02
N ASN A 117 -40.75 -34.07 -10.07
CA ASN A 117 -40.66 -34.39 -8.65
C ASN A 117 -41.77 -33.71 -7.85
N TYR A 118 -42.61 -34.51 -7.19
CA TYR A 118 -43.58 -34.05 -6.20
C TYR A 118 -43.13 -34.37 -4.77
N GLY A 119 -42.11 -35.22 -4.58
CA GLY A 119 -41.62 -35.66 -3.28
C GLY A 119 -40.66 -34.64 -2.63
N LYS A 120 -40.31 -34.87 -1.36
CA LYS A 120 -39.42 -33.99 -0.60
C LYS A 120 -37.96 -34.44 -0.75
N LEU A 121 -37.09 -33.51 -1.14
CA LEU A 121 -35.64 -33.73 -1.21
C LEU A 121 -34.92 -32.97 -0.09
N VAL A 122 -34.13 -33.68 0.72
CA VAL A 122 -33.27 -33.07 1.76
C VAL A 122 -31.81 -33.49 1.57
N MET A 123 -30.90 -32.53 1.42
CA MET A 123 -29.48 -32.80 1.27
C MET A 123 -28.66 -31.90 2.19
N THR A 124 -27.91 -32.52 3.10
CA THR A 124 -27.14 -31.81 4.12
C THR A 124 -25.91 -32.60 4.57
N GLY A 125 -24.95 -31.90 5.17
CA GLY A 125 -23.81 -32.51 5.86
C GLY A 125 -24.18 -33.03 7.26
N ASP A 126 -25.39 -32.77 7.74
CA ASP A 126 -25.87 -33.32 9.00
C ASP A 126 -26.08 -34.84 8.91
N LYS A 127 -25.95 -35.51 10.05
CA LYS A 127 -26.31 -36.93 10.16
C LYS A 127 -27.82 -37.09 10.07
N TYR A 128 -28.26 -38.21 9.51
CA TYR A 128 -29.67 -38.57 9.45
C TYR A 128 -30.19 -38.90 10.86
N THR A 129 -30.93 -37.97 11.46
CA THR A 129 -31.45 -38.08 12.85
C THR A 129 -32.95 -37.87 12.96
N LYS A 130 -33.61 -37.44 11.87
CA LYS A 130 -35.04 -37.09 11.82
C LYS A 130 -35.63 -37.55 10.48
N ALA A 131 -36.92 -37.84 10.43
CA ALA A 131 -37.58 -38.21 9.18
C ALA A 131 -37.61 -37.02 8.20
N ILE A 132 -37.48 -37.27 6.89
CA ILE A 132 -37.34 -36.20 5.88
C ILE A 132 -38.60 -35.35 5.83
N LYS A 133 -39.78 -35.98 5.89
CA LYS A 133 -41.06 -35.28 5.91
C LYS A 133 -41.12 -34.18 6.98
N ASP A 134 -40.55 -34.44 8.16
CA ASP A 134 -40.60 -33.55 9.33
C ASP A 134 -39.46 -32.54 9.37
N MET A 135 -38.48 -32.65 8.47
CA MET A 135 -37.33 -31.74 8.43
C MET A 135 -37.73 -30.34 7.96
N LYS A 136 -37.14 -29.34 8.60
CA LYS A 136 -37.32 -27.91 8.37
C LYS A 136 -35.98 -27.24 8.10
N PRO A 137 -35.96 -26.01 7.57
CA PRO A 137 -34.72 -25.26 7.34
C PRO A 137 -33.77 -25.16 8.53
N GLU A 138 -34.32 -25.09 9.75
CA GLU A 138 -33.57 -25.02 11.01
C GLU A 138 -32.81 -26.32 11.36
N ASP A 139 -33.20 -27.45 10.76
CA ASP A 139 -32.51 -28.73 10.95
C ASP A 139 -31.22 -28.82 10.10
N LEU A 140 -30.97 -27.88 9.17
CA LEU A 140 -29.79 -27.85 8.29
C LEU A 140 -28.65 -27.05 8.92
N THR A 141 -27.86 -27.71 9.77
CA THR A 141 -26.79 -27.09 10.56
C THR A 141 -25.40 -27.27 9.96
N LYS A 142 -25.19 -28.29 9.11
CA LYS A 142 -23.88 -28.60 8.49
C LYS A 142 -23.94 -28.67 6.97
N ALA A 143 -22.98 -28.05 6.30
CA ALA A 143 -22.88 -28.11 4.85
C ALA A 143 -22.38 -29.49 4.40
N GLY A 144 -23.07 -30.12 3.44
CA GLY A 144 -22.58 -31.33 2.77
C GLY A 144 -21.53 -30.99 1.73
N LYS A 145 -20.63 -31.94 1.41
CA LYS A 145 -19.40 -31.63 0.68
C LYS A 145 -19.57 -31.86 -0.83
N GLY A 146 -19.50 -30.81 -1.64
CA GLY A 146 -19.48 -30.90 -3.12
C GLY A 146 -20.74 -31.52 -3.74
N MET A 147 -21.91 -31.17 -3.21
CA MET A 147 -23.20 -31.76 -3.58
C MET A 147 -23.90 -31.02 -4.71
N VAL A 148 -24.73 -31.72 -5.49
CA VAL A 148 -25.65 -31.11 -6.45
C VAL A 148 -27.07 -31.52 -6.10
N GLY A 149 -27.97 -30.57 -5.83
CA GLY A 149 -29.37 -30.89 -5.53
C GLY A 149 -30.10 -31.38 -6.77
N PHE A 150 -30.36 -30.45 -7.68
CA PHE A 150 -30.96 -30.73 -8.98
C PHE A 150 -29.98 -30.46 -10.11
N LEU A 151 -29.88 -31.39 -11.07
CA LEU A 151 -29.07 -31.25 -12.27
C LEU A 151 -29.90 -31.57 -13.51
N ALA A 152 -30.12 -30.56 -14.36
CA ALA A 152 -30.66 -30.74 -15.69
C ALA A 152 -29.56 -30.47 -16.72
N ASN A 153 -29.24 -31.46 -17.55
CA ASN A 153 -28.08 -31.42 -18.42
C ASN A 153 -28.46 -31.79 -19.87
N ASN A 154 -27.91 -31.07 -20.86
CA ASN A 154 -28.32 -31.19 -22.28
C ASN A 154 -29.85 -31.04 -22.40
N LYS A 155 -30.57 -31.86 -23.17
CA LYS A 155 -31.99 -31.64 -23.46
C LYS A 155 -32.94 -32.14 -22.37
N GLY A 156 -32.52 -32.14 -21.10
CA GLY A 156 -33.34 -32.60 -19.98
C GLY A 156 -34.14 -31.49 -19.33
N THR A 157 -35.42 -31.76 -19.04
CA THR A 157 -36.30 -30.89 -18.26
C THR A 157 -36.62 -31.52 -16.92
N LEU A 158 -36.29 -30.84 -15.83
CA LEU A 158 -36.63 -31.23 -14.45
C LEU A 158 -37.67 -30.26 -13.90
N THR A 159 -38.83 -30.76 -13.53
CA THR A 159 -39.88 -29.98 -12.85
C THR A 159 -39.98 -30.41 -11.39
N ASN A 160 -39.97 -29.48 -10.45
CA ASN A 160 -40.08 -29.72 -9.02
C ASN A 160 -41.28 -28.99 -8.41
N HIS A 161 -42.24 -29.77 -7.93
CA HIS A 161 -43.40 -29.33 -7.14
C HIS A 161 -43.26 -29.62 -5.65
N GLY A 162 -42.27 -30.44 -5.26
CA GLY A 162 -42.05 -30.83 -3.86
C GLY A 162 -41.13 -29.89 -3.08
N ASP A 163 -41.04 -30.13 -1.77
CA ASP A 163 -40.14 -29.43 -0.86
C ASP A 163 -38.67 -29.76 -1.17
N PHE A 164 -37.80 -28.74 -1.16
CA PHE A 164 -36.37 -28.91 -1.35
C PHE A 164 -35.57 -28.20 -0.26
N LEU A 165 -34.88 -28.95 0.60
CA LEU A 165 -33.96 -28.41 1.61
C LEU A 165 -32.52 -28.80 1.24
N PHE A 166 -31.64 -27.83 1.07
CA PHE A 166 -30.26 -28.06 0.65
C PHE A 166 -29.29 -27.21 1.47
N TYR A 167 -28.23 -27.84 2.01
CA TYR A 167 -27.07 -27.13 2.54
C TYR A 167 -25.77 -27.75 2.01
N GLY A 168 -25.09 -27.05 1.08
CA GLY A 168 -23.86 -27.52 0.45
C GLY A 168 -22.67 -26.57 0.59
N GLY A 169 -21.47 -27.13 0.70
CA GLY A 169 -20.18 -26.43 0.75
C GLY A 169 -19.17 -27.02 -0.23
N VAL A 170 -18.00 -26.40 -0.34
CA VAL A 170 -16.93 -26.94 -1.21
C VAL A 170 -16.35 -28.22 -0.61
N HIS A 171 -16.06 -29.19 -1.48
CA HIS A 171 -15.24 -30.34 -1.13
C HIS A 171 -13.85 -30.20 -1.74
N LYS A 172 -12.81 -30.33 -0.92
CA LYS A 172 -11.43 -30.55 -1.36
C LYS A 172 -11.03 -31.94 -0.87
N GLY A 173 -10.63 -32.80 -1.79
CA GLY A 173 -10.27 -34.19 -1.48
C GLY A 173 -9.35 -34.77 -2.56
N ASN A 174 -9.14 -36.08 -2.49
CA ASN A 174 -8.40 -36.81 -3.51
C ASN A 174 -9.34 -37.75 -4.26
N ALA A 175 -9.29 -37.71 -5.59
CA ALA A 175 -9.98 -38.64 -6.45
C ALA A 175 -9.11 -39.88 -6.55
N GLU A 176 -9.58 -40.94 -5.91
CA GLU A 176 -8.92 -42.23 -5.94
C GLU A 176 -9.52 -43.10 -7.05
N TYR A 177 -8.68 -43.52 -7.99
CA TYR A 177 -9.05 -44.45 -9.06
C TYR A 177 -7.98 -45.51 -9.27
N TYR A 178 -8.40 -46.69 -9.70
CA TYR A 178 -7.50 -47.76 -10.12
C TYR A 178 -7.26 -47.66 -11.62
N GLY A 179 -6.01 -47.73 -12.05
CA GLY A 179 -5.62 -47.81 -13.45
C GLY A 179 -4.35 -48.63 -13.62
N ASP A 180 -3.99 -48.95 -14.86
CA ASP A 180 -2.74 -49.65 -15.15
C ASP A 180 -1.55 -48.84 -14.61
N ASP A 181 -0.61 -49.51 -13.94
CA ASP A 181 0.62 -48.87 -13.46
C ASP A 181 1.35 -48.32 -14.69
N PRO A 182 1.71 -47.02 -14.73
CA PRO A 182 2.30 -46.43 -15.93
C PRO A 182 3.67 -47.04 -16.25
N ASN A 183 4.26 -47.78 -15.30
CA ASN A 183 5.54 -48.46 -15.43
C ASN A 183 5.41 -49.99 -15.64
N ASP A 184 4.22 -50.56 -15.49
CA ASP A 184 3.97 -52.00 -15.62
C ASP A 184 2.49 -52.23 -15.98
N SER A 185 2.19 -52.32 -17.28
CA SER A 185 0.83 -52.47 -17.81
C SER A 185 0.16 -53.80 -17.45
N THR A 186 0.86 -54.71 -16.74
CA THR A 186 0.28 -55.94 -16.20
C THR A 186 -0.21 -55.79 -14.76
N LYS A 187 0.02 -54.64 -14.13
CA LYS A 187 -0.36 -54.33 -12.74
C LYS A 187 -1.32 -53.15 -12.69
N VAL A 188 -2.25 -53.19 -11.73
CA VAL A 188 -3.18 -52.09 -11.45
C VAL A 188 -2.71 -51.36 -10.19
N LYS A 189 -2.62 -50.03 -10.24
CA LYS A 189 -2.21 -49.18 -9.12
C LYS A 189 -3.32 -48.19 -8.75
N LEU A 190 -3.41 -47.86 -7.46
CA LEU A 190 -4.26 -46.79 -6.96
C LEU A 190 -3.59 -45.44 -7.23
N PHE A 191 -4.25 -44.59 -8.01
CA PHE A 191 -3.86 -43.21 -8.21
C PHE A 191 -4.73 -42.29 -7.36
N SER A 192 -4.10 -41.27 -6.76
CA SER A 192 -4.76 -40.26 -5.96
C SER A 192 -4.45 -38.88 -6.53
N THR A 193 -5.45 -38.22 -7.11
CA THR A 193 -5.29 -36.85 -7.65
C THR A 193 -6.11 -35.86 -6.84
N PRO A 194 -5.54 -34.72 -6.39
CA PRO A 194 -6.32 -33.69 -5.72
C PRO A 194 -7.44 -33.17 -6.62
N PHE A 195 -8.66 -33.06 -6.08
CA PHE A 195 -9.80 -32.47 -6.77
C PHE A 195 -10.58 -31.52 -5.86
N GLU A 196 -11.25 -30.55 -6.49
CA GLU A 196 -12.16 -29.63 -5.84
C GLU A 196 -13.55 -29.76 -6.49
N LYS A 197 -14.58 -30.02 -5.68
CA LYS A 197 -15.97 -30.13 -6.15
C LYS A 197 -16.83 -29.12 -5.42
N ASN A 198 -17.40 -28.19 -6.18
CA ASN A 198 -18.28 -27.15 -5.65
C ASN A 198 -19.68 -27.71 -5.40
N SER A 199 -20.44 -27.04 -4.52
CA SER A 199 -21.85 -27.36 -4.32
C SER A 199 -22.77 -26.50 -5.19
N TYR A 200 -23.82 -27.11 -5.73
CA TYR A 200 -24.85 -26.45 -6.53
C TYR A 200 -26.24 -26.85 -6.02
N GLY A 201 -27.07 -25.89 -5.61
CA GLY A 201 -28.46 -26.20 -5.24
C GLY A 201 -29.25 -26.69 -6.45
N MET A 202 -29.31 -25.86 -7.49
CA MET A 202 -29.85 -26.18 -8.81
C MET A 202 -28.82 -25.86 -9.89
N ASN A 203 -28.61 -26.78 -10.83
CA ASN A 203 -27.64 -26.64 -11.90
C ASN A 203 -28.28 -27.02 -13.25
N ALA A 204 -28.51 -26.02 -14.10
CA ALA A 204 -28.97 -26.20 -15.47
C ALA A 204 -27.79 -25.99 -16.42
N LYS A 205 -27.52 -26.94 -17.30
CA LYS A 205 -26.34 -26.91 -18.18
C LYS A 205 -26.65 -27.34 -19.61
N TYR A 206 -25.98 -26.75 -20.59
CA TYR A 206 -26.27 -26.97 -22.02
C TYR A 206 -27.69 -26.51 -22.35
N VAL A 207 -28.56 -27.40 -22.81
CA VAL A 207 -29.96 -27.08 -23.13
C VAL A 207 -30.88 -27.34 -21.91
N GLY A 208 -30.29 -27.58 -20.73
CA GLY A 208 -31.00 -28.13 -19.58
C GLY A 208 -31.98 -27.14 -18.99
N LYS A 209 -33.14 -27.63 -18.55
CA LYS A 209 -34.19 -26.82 -17.94
C LYS A 209 -34.56 -27.33 -16.56
N ILE A 210 -34.59 -26.43 -15.58
CA ILE A 210 -35.15 -26.70 -14.25
C ILE A 210 -36.33 -25.75 -14.04
N ILE A 211 -37.48 -26.28 -13.65
CA ILE A 211 -38.66 -25.52 -13.26
C ILE A 211 -38.99 -25.94 -11.83
N SER A 212 -39.03 -25.01 -10.87
CA SER A 212 -39.36 -25.32 -9.47
C SER A 212 -40.39 -24.34 -8.95
N ASP A 213 -41.58 -24.81 -8.62
CA ASP A 213 -42.63 -24.03 -7.96
C ASP A 213 -42.93 -24.52 -6.52
N GLY A 214 -42.38 -25.68 -6.13
CA GLY A 214 -42.35 -26.15 -4.75
C GLY A 214 -41.49 -25.28 -3.82
N VAL A 215 -41.67 -25.44 -2.50
CA VAL A 215 -40.95 -24.65 -1.50
C VAL A 215 -39.47 -25.07 -1.46
N ALA A 216 -38.57 -24.13 -1.77
CA ALA A 216 -37.14 -24.37 -1.80
C ALA A 216 -36.39 -23.57 -0.73
N TYR A 217 -35.55 -24.23 0.05
CA TYR A 217 -34.58 -23.63 0.95
C TYR A 217 -33.18 -24.10 0.55
N ILE A 218 -32.40 -23.21 -0.06
CA ILE A 218 -31.09 -23.52 -0.62
C ILE A 218 -30.04 -22.70 0.12
N ARG A 219 -29.18 -23.35 0.89
CA ARG A 219 -28.05 -22.73 1.57
C ARG A 219 -26.75 -23.22 0.94
N VAL A 220 -25.86 -22.31 0.60
CA VAL A 220 -24.54 -22.62 0.06
C VAL A 220 -23.45 -21.85 0.78
N ARG A 221 -22.30 -22.50 0.94
CA ARG A 221 -21.12 -21.95 1.61
C ARG A 221 -19.85 -22.19 0.80
N ASP A 222 -18.83 -21.38 1.06
CA ASP A 222 -17.50 -21.43 0.48
C ASP A 222 -17.42 -20.92 -0.97
N LYS A 223 -16.24 -20.42 -1.34
CA LYS A 223 -15.93 -19.91 -2.68
C LYS A 223 -16.36 -20.90 -3.76
N LYS A 224 -16.96 -20.41 -4.85
CA LYS A 224 -17.43 -21.20 -6.03
C LYS A 224 -18.67 -22.07 -5.81
N SER A 225 -19.20 -22.24 -4.59
CA SER A 225 -20.52 -22.86 -4.40
C SER A 225 -21.63 -21.89 -4.83
N ILE A 226 -22.68 -22.40 -5.46
CA ILE A 226 -23.72 -21.56 -6.08
C ILE A 226 -25.11 -22.12 -5.76
N GLY A 227 -26.03 -21.28 -5.30
CA GLY A 227 -27.41 -21.69 -5.05
C GLY A 227 -28.11 -22.11 -6.35
N LEU A 228 -28.17 -21.19 -7.32
CA LEU A 228 -28.77 -21.38 -8.64
C LEU A 228 -27.72 -21.15 -9.72
N PHE A 229 -27.42 -22.15 -10.55
CA PHE A 229 -26.42 -22.04 -11.58
C PHE A 229 -26.95 -22.46 -12.95
N SER A 230 -27.07 -21.50 -13.87
CA SER A 230 -27.44 -21.78 -15.27
C SER A 230 -26.23 -21.50 -16.16
N SER A 231 -25.74 -22.49 -16.92
CA SER A 231 -24.56 -22.27 -17.74
C SER A 231 -24.40 -23.09 -19.02
N GLN A 232 -23.71 -22.49 -19.99
CA GLN A 232 -23.26 -23.09 -21.25
C GLN A 232 -24.40 -23.33 -22.23
N THR A 233 -24.62 -22.46 -23.20
CA THR A 233 -25.51 -22.74 -24.33
C THR A 233 -24.99 -23.87 -25.21
N LYS A 234 -25.92 -24.61 -25.80
CA LYS A 234 -25.63 -25.64 -26.81
C LYS A 234 -26.75 -25.65 -27.86
N ASP A 235 -26.41 -25.91 -29.11
CA ASP A 235 -27.36 -25.95 -30.23
C ASP A 235 -28.21 -24.66 -30.34
N ASN A 236 -27.64 -23.49 -29.99
CA ASN A 236 -28.32 -22.18 -29.89
C ASN A 236 -29.52 -22.14 -28.93
N ILE A 237 -29.61 -23.08 -27.99
CA ILE A 237 -30.64 -23.09 -26.95
C ILE A 237 -29.97 -22.91 -25.59
N ASN A 238 -30.46 -21.91 -24.85
CA ASN A 238 -29.91 -21.52 -23.57
C ASN A 238 -30.43 -22.45 -22.44
N PRO A 239 -29.59 -22.78 -21.45
CA PRO A 239 -30.05 -23.45 -20.25
C PRO A 239 -30.89 -22.49 -19.40
N GLU A 240 -31.84 -23.05 -18.68
CA GLU A 240 -32.87 -22.27 -17.99
C GLU A 240 -33.16 -22.81 -16.59
N ILE A 241 -33.21 -21.92 -15.60
CA ILE A 241 -33.80 -22.22 -14.29
C ILE A 241 -34.98 -21.27 -14.09
N THR A 242 -36.17 -21.80 -13.85
CA THR A 242 -37.36 -21.03 -13.46
C THR A 242 -37.75 -21.42 -12.04
N ILE A 243 -37.83 -20.46 -11.13
CA ILE A 243 -38.02 -20.73 -9.70
C ILE A 243 -39.06 -19.82 -9.04
N SER A 244 -39.89 -20.40 -8.17
CA SER A 244 -40.84 -19.72 -7.26
C SER A 244 -40.64 -20.22 -5.82
N ASN A 245 -41.16 -19.49 -4.84
CA ASN A 245 -41.23 -19.93 -3.43
C ASN A 245 -39.87 -20.35 -2.83
N ALA A 246 -38.78 -19.69 -3.23
CA ALA A 246 -37.44 -20.06 -2.82
C ALA A 246 -36.78 -19.07 -1.85
N LYS A 247 -36.10 -19.60 -0.83
CA LYS A 247 -35.13 -18.89 0.00
C LYS A 247 -33.73 -19.41 -0.31
N VAL A 248 -32.88 -18.57 -0.90
CA VAL A 248 -31.50 -18.93 -1.25
C VAL A 248 -30.53 -18.14 -0.38
N ILE A 249 -29.62 -18.80 0.33
CA ILE A 249 -28.64 -18.20 1.24
C ILE A 249 -27.23 -18.52 0.75
N ALA A 250 -26.37 -17.50 0.64
CA ALA A 250 -24.97 -17.66 0.29
C ALA A 250 -24.05 -17.13 1.39
N GLU A 251 -23.02 -17.92 1.74
CA GLU A 251 -22.10 -17.69 2.85
C GLU A 251 -20.64 -17.85 2.42
N ASP A 252 -19.73 -17.09 3.05
CA ASP A 252 -18.28 -17.30 3.00
C ASP A 252 -17.68 -17.46 1.59
N GLY A 253 -18.10 -16.60 0.66
CA GLY A 253 -17.60 -16.61 -0.73
C GLY A 253 -18.51 -17.33 -1.73
N ALA A 254 -19.60 -17.95 -1.28
CA ALA A 254 -20.60 -18.54 -2.17
C ALA A 254 -21.43 -17.49 -2.93
N ILE A 255 -22.19 -17.95 -3.91
CA ILE A 255 -23.03 -17.11 -4.77
C ILE A 255 -24.49 -17.54 -4.69
N ASN A 256 -25.45 -16.61 -4.57
CA ASN A 256 -26.87 -16.98 -4.59
C ASN A 256 -27.29 -17.47 -5.98
N ALA A 257 -27.08 -16.66 -7.01
CA ALA A 257 -27.45 -16.97 -8.39
C ALA A 257 -26.33 -16.61 -9.38
N ALA A 258 -25.99 -17.53 -10.26
CA ALA A 258 -25.04 -17.32 -11.33
C ALA A 258 -25.57 -17.78 -12.68
N ALA A 259 -25.48 -16.92 -13.69
CA ALA A 259 -25.85 -17.18 -15.07
C ALA A 259 -24.63 -16.92 -15.97
N ASN A 260 -24.12 -17.93 -16.68
CA ASN A 260 -22.84 -17.82 -17.39
C ASN A 260 -22.92 -18.50 -18.76
N LYS A 261 -22.21 -18.01 -19.78
CA LYS A 261 -22.22 -18.58 -21.14
C LYS A 261 -23.64 -18.74 -21.67
N SER A 262 -24.40 -17.64 -21.67
CA SER A 262 -25.79 -17.55 -22.16
C SER A 262 -26.85 -18.28 -21.34
N GLY A 263 -26.54 -18.65 -20.08
CA GLY A 263 -27.52 -19.17 -19.13
C GLY A 263 -28.60 -18.16 -18.73
N ILE A 264 -29.81 -18.65 -18.48
CA ILE A 264 -30.98 -17.87 -18.06
C ILE A 264 -31.48 -18.35 -16.69
N ILE A 265 -31.81 -17.41 -15.80
CA ILE A 265 -32.53 -17.67 -14.55
C ILE A 265 -33.78 -16.77 -14.47
N ASN A 266 -34.96 -17.36 -14.38
CA ASN A 266 -36.24 -16.69 -14.20
C ASN A 266 -36.72 -16.79 -12.75
N PHE A 267 -36.89 -15.65 -12.10
CA PHE A 267 -37.49 -15.55 -10.77
C PHE A 267 -38.97 -15.22 -10.90
N LYS A 268 -39.83 -16.17 -10.54
CA LYS A 268 -41.28 -16.00 -10.37
C LYS A 268 -41.57 -15.47 -8.95
N ASP A 269 -42.76 -15.74 -8.42
CA ASP A 269 -43.22 -15.18 -7.15
C ASP A 269 -42.52 -15.78 -5.91
N ASN A 270 -42.52 -15.01 -4.82
CA ASN A 270 -42.09 -15.41 -3.47
C ASN A 270 -40.63 -15.89 -3.34
N ASN A 271 -39.72 -15.28 -4.09
CA ASN A 271 -38.28 -15.57 -4.00
C ASN A 271 -37.56 -14.56 -3.10
N VAL A 272 -36.71 -15.06 -2.19
CA VAL A 272 -35.85 -14.23 -1.34
C VAL A 272 -34.41 -14.75 -1.34
N LEU A 273 -33.46 -13.88 -1.66
CA LEU A 273 -32.03 -14.16 -1.62
C LEU A 273 -31.42 -13.55 -0.36
N PHE A 274 -30.56 -14.27 0.35
CA PHE A 274 -29.79 -13.77 1.49
C PHE A 274 -28.30 -13.89 1.18
N THR A 275 -27.61 -12.76 1.19
CA THR A 275 -26.20 -12.68 0.86
C THR A 275 -25.42 -12.28 2.11
N LYS A 276 -24.73 -13.25 2.71
CA LYS A 276 -23.95 -13.05 3.93
C LYS A 276 -22.58 -12.44 3.62
N LYS A 277 -21.78 -12.21 4.65
CA LYS A 277 -20.42 -11.65 4.54
C LYS A 277 -19.59 -12.42 3.50
N ASN A 278 -18.88 -11.68 2.65
CA ASN A 278 -18.03 -12.17 1.56
C ASN A 278 -18.75 -12.94 0.44
N ALA A 279 -20.07 -13.10 0.49
CA ALA A 279 -20.87 -13.74 -0.56
C ALA A 279 -21.35 -12.73 -1.63
N LEU A 280 -21.83 -13.26 -2.76
CA LEU A 280 -22.33 -12.49 -3.89
C LEU A 280 -23.76 -12.90 -4.24
N THR A 281 -24.66 -11.95 -4.50
CA THR A 281 -26.04 -12.27 -4.91
C THR A 281 -26.09 -12.72 -6.37
N PHE A 282 -25.63 -11.88 -7.29
CA PHE A 282 -25.71 -12.13 -8.73
C PHE A 282 -24.34 -12.14 -9.38
N LEU A 283 -24.02 -13.23 -10.07
CA LEU A 283 -22.85 -13.35 -10.94
C LEU A 283 -23.29 -13.65 -12.37
N THR A 284 -22.96 -12.75 -13.30
CA THR A 284 -23.00 -13.09 -14.72
C THR A 284 -21.63 -13.59 -15.20
N GLY A 285 -21.63 -14.49 -16.17
CA GLY A 285 -20.45 -14.78 -16.97
C GLY A 285 -20.04 -13.57 -17.81
N TYR A 286 -18.79 -13.58 -18.26
CA TYR A 286 -18.23 -12.55 -19.13
C TYR A 286 -17.44 -13.21 -20.26
N GLU A 287 -17.79 -12.90 -21.49
CA GLU A 287 -17.04 -13.24 -22.69
C GLU A 287 -16.54 -11.94 -23.33
N ASN A 288 -15.21 -11.81 -23.48
CA ASN A 288 -14.55 -10.58 -23.98
C ASN A 288 -14.95 -9.28 -23.22
N GLY A 289 -15.30 -9.40 -21.94
CA GLY A 289 -15.71 -8.25 -21.11
C GLY A 289 -17.17 -7.84 -21.27
N ILE A 290 -17.95 -8.57 -22.07
CA ILE A 290 -19.40 -8.41 -22.20
C ILE A 290 -20.06 -9.49 -21.33
N ALA A 291 -21.02 -9.08 -20.51
CA ALA A 291 -21.77 -10.01 -19.70
C ALA A 291 -22.65 -10.91 -20.59
N ASP A 292 -22.62 -12.22 -20.33
CA ASP A 292 -23.25 -13.23 -21.19
C ASP A 292 -24.38 -14.01 -20.49
N GLY A 293 -24.81 -13.63 -19.28
CA GLY A 293 -25.92 -14.26 -18.55
C GLY A 293 -27.18 -13.39 -18.51
N LYS A 294 -28.34 -13.99 -18.22
CA LYS A 294 -29.61 -13.26 -18.05
C LYS A 294 -30.35 -13.66 -16.78
N PHE A 295 -30.85 -12.66 -16.06
CA PHE A 295 -31.75 -12.79 -14.93
C PHE A 295 -33.09 -12.13 -15.28
N ASN A 296 -34.18 -12.89 -15.26
CA ASN A 296 -35.50 -12.41 -15.61
C ASN A 296 -36.36 -12.32 -14.34
N ILE A 297 -36.75 -11.11 -13.97
CA ILE A 297 -37.57 -10.80 -12.80
C ILE A 297 -39.04 -10.80 -13.23
N GLN A 298 -39.70 -11.93 -13.03
CA GLN A 298 -41.07 -12.19 -13.46
C GLN A 298 -42.09 -12.15 -12.30
N GLY A 299 -41.62 -12.32 -11.07
CA GLY A 299 -42.28 -11.94 -9.82
C GLY A 299 -41.38 -10.99 -9.03
N ASP A 300 -41.91 -10.37 -7.97
CA ASP A 300 -41.10 -9.50 -7.13
C ASP A 300 -39.99 -10.31 -6.43
N LEU A 301 -38.75 -9.86 -6.58
CA LEU A 301 -37.57 -10.51 -6.02
C LEU A 301 -36.98 -9.64 -4.93
N ARG A 302 -36.76 -10.22 -3.74
CA ARG A 302 -36.10 -9.53 -2.63
C ARG A 302 -34.71 -10.13 -2.37
N ALA A 303 -33.70 -9.29 -2.24
CA ALA A 303 -32.36 -9.70 -1.83
C ALA A 303 -31.94 -8.96 -0.55
N GLU A 304 -31.61 -9.71 0.50
CA GLU A 304 -31.09 -9.21 1.77
C GLU A 304 -29.56 -9.22 1.75
N ILE A 305 -28.95 -8.04 1.76
CA ILE A 305 -27.50 -7.88 1.66
C ILE A 305 -26.94 -7.50 3.04
N GLU A 306 -26.28 -8.46 3.69
CA GLU A 306 -25.67 -8.25 5.00
C GLU A 306 -24.38 -7.44 4.92
N LYS A 307 -23.86 -7.02 6.09
CA LYS A 307 -22.54 -6.40 6.21
C LYS A 307 -21.46 -7.26 5.53
N GLY A 308 -20.80 -6.67 4.53
CA GLY A 308 -19.75 -7.31 3.75
C GLY A 308 -20.24 -8.30 2.68
N GLY A 309 -21.54 -8.50 2.48
CA GLY A 309 -22.10 -9.15 1.30
C GLY A 309 -22.18 -8.18 0.12
N THR A 310 -22.24 -8.71 -1.11
CA THR A 310 -22.25 -7.90 -2.34
C THR A 310 -23.44 -8.29 -3.22
N ALA A 311 -24.22 -7.32 -3.73
CA ALA A 311 -25.33 -7.62 -4.63
C ALA A 311 -24.85 -7.99 -6.04
N PHE A 312 -24.04 -7.14 -6.66
CA PHE A 312 -23.65 -7.26 -8.05
C PHE A 312 -22.13 -7.31 -8.24
N TYR A 313 -21.69 -8.13 -9.19
CA TYR A 313 -20.32 -8.13 -9.69
C TYR A 313 -20.29 -7.62 -11.13
N TYR A 314 -19.55 -6.52 -11.35
CA TYR A 314 -19.36 -5.93 -12.67
C TYR A 314 -17.88 -5.97 -13.05
N LYS A 315 -17.56 -6.81 -14.05
CA LYS A 315 -16.24 -6.84 -14.68
C LYS A 315 -16.23 -5.92 -15.89
N LEU A 316 -15.37 -4.91 -15.88
CA LEU A 316 -15.15 -4.05 -17.04
C LEU A 316 -14.10 -4.68 -17.98
N PRO A 317 -14.23 -4.52 -19.31
CA PRO A 317 -13.13 -4.79 -20.22
C PRO A 317 -11.99 -3.79 -19.99
N ASN A 318 -10.75 -4.14 -20.37
CA ASN A 318 -9.54 -3.32 -20.14
C ASN A 318 -9.62 -1.88 -20.70
N SER A 319 -10.48 -1.65 -21.70
CA SER A 319 -10.75 -0.36 -22.36
C SER A 319 -12.23 0.08 -22.27
N GLY A 320 -13.06 -0.61 -21.48
CA GLY A 320 -14.49 -0.31 -21.40
C GLY A 320 -14.80 0.90 -20.51
N HIS A 321 -15.83 1.66 -20.89
CA HIS A 321 -16.42 2.70 -20.03
C HIS A 321 -17.42 2.08 -19.05
N PHE A 322 -17.47 2.62 -17.84
CA PHE A 322 -18.46 2.21 -16.84
C PHE A 322 -19.83 2.78 -17.18
N ASP A 323 -20.83 1.90 -17.34
CA ASP A 323 -22.24 2.27 -17.49
C ASP A 323 -23.12 1.24 -16.77
N PHE A 324 -23.57 1.60 -15.56
CA PHE A 324 -24.40 0.72 -14.74
C PHE A 324 -25.79 0.48 -15.33
N VAL A 325 -26.42 1.50 -15.93
CA VAL A 325 -27.81 1.41 -16.40
C VAL A 325 -27.90 0.49 -17.61
N THR A 326 -26.99 0.64 -18.56
CA THR A 326 -26.93 -0.23 -19.75
C THR A 326 -26.56 -1.64 -19.34
N TRP A 327 -25.58 -1.81 -18.44
CA TRP A 327 -25.22 -3.12 -17.92
C TRP A 327 -26.40 -3.79 -17.22
N TYR A 328 -27.13 -3.06 -16.37
CA TYR A 328 -28.28 -3.61 -15.65
C TYR A 328 -29.38 -4.05 -16.62
N ASN A 329 -29.84 -3.19 -17.53
CA ASN A 329 -30.88 -3.57 -18.51
C ASN A 329 -30.43 -4.68 -19.47
N THR A 330 -29.13 -4.83 -19.71
CA THR A 330 -28.62 -5.94 -20.51
C THR A 330 -28.71 -7.26 -19.73
N ASN A 331 -28.47 -7.28 -18.43
CA ASN A 331 -28.41 -8.53 -17.66
C ASN A 331 -29.71 -8.87 -16.94
N PHE A 332 -30.55 -7.87 -16.67
CA PHE A 332 -31.79 -7.99 -15.93
C PHE A 332 -32.97 -7.55 -16.79
N SER A 333 -33.93 -8.46 -16.98
CA SER A 333 -35.22 -8.14 -17.58
C SER A 333 -36.32 -8.17 -16.53
N HIS A 334 -37.39 -7.40 -16.74
CA HIS A 334 -38.47 -7.25 -15.77
C HIS A 334 -39.82 -7.43 -16.48
N SER A 335 -40.68 -8.29 -15.94
CA SER A 335 -42.09 -8.32 -16.31
C SER A 335 -42.80 -7.05 -15.82
N ALA A 336 -43.92 -6.70 -16.45
CA ALA A 336 -44.65 -5.47 -16.15
C ALA A 336 -44.97 -5.35 -14.64
N GLY A 337 -44.53 -4.24 -14.03
CA GLY A 337 -44.75 -3.94 -12.61
C GLY A 337 -43.94 -4.77 -11.62
N LYS A 338 -42.98 -5.60 -12.06
CA LYS A 338 -42.17 -6.47 -11.20
C LYS A 338 -40.78 -5.92 -10.98
N LYS A 339 -40.31 -5.98 -9.74
CA LYS A 339 -39.04 -5.35 -9.34
C LYS A 339 -38.11 -6.27 -8.55
N LEU A 340 -36.83 -5.94 -8.63
CA LEU A 340 -35.77 -6.41 -7.74
C LEU A 340 -35.59 -5.39 -6.62
N THR A 341 -35.81 -5.82 -5.38
CA THR A 341 -35.56 -5.00 -4.19
C THR A 341 -34.31 -5.48 -3.47
N LEU A 342 -33.28 -4.65 -3.39
CA LEU A 342 -32.12 -4.86 -2.53
C LEU A 342 -32.39 -4.22 -1.16
N ASN A 343 -32.49 -5.02 -0.11
CA ASN A 343 -32.54 -4.52 1.26
C ASN A 343 -31.13 -4.56 1.86
N MET A 344 -30.52 -3.39 2.01
CA MET A 344 -29.13 -3.21 2.39
C MET A 344 -29.00 -3.07 3.91
N ARG A 345 -28.13 -3.88 4.52
CA ARG A 345 -27.62 -3.63 5.87
C ARG A 345 -26.41 -2.70 5.82
N GLU A 346 -26.08 -2.11 6.97
CA GLU A 346 -24.89 -1.26 7.08
C GLU A 346 -23.62 -2.02 6.64
N GLY A 347 -22.84 -1.40 5.75
CA GLY A 347 -21.65 -2.01 5.16
C GLY A 347 -21.91 -3.14 4.15
N GLY A 348 -23.17 -3.39 3.75
CA GLY A 348 -23.48 -4.19 2.57
C GLY A 348 -23.05 -3.45 1.29
N ARG A 349 -22.66 -4.17 0.24
CA ARG A 349 -22.16 -3.59 -1.02
C ARG A 349 -23.16 -3.75 -2.14
N VAL A 350 -23.46 -2.68 -2.86
CA VAL A 350 -24.31 -2.78 -4.07
C VAL A 350 -23.48 -3.36 -5.21
N LEU A 351 -22.35 -2.74 -5.53
CA LEU A 351 -21.55 -3.13 -6.68
C LEU A 351 -20.08 -3.39 -6.31
N LEU A 352 -19.53 -4.50 -6.78
CA LEU A 352 -18.09 -4.78 -6.79
C LEU A 352 -17.56 -4.68 -8.22
N LEU A 353 -16.58 -3.78 -8.40
CA LEU A 353 -15.84 -3.56 -9.64
C LEU A 353 -14.40 -4.03 -9.43
N ALA A 354 -13.95 -4.94 -10.29
CA ALA A 354 -12.59 -5.47 -10.25
C ALA A 354 -11.87 -5.17 -11.57
N ASN A 355 -10.59 -4.78 -11.48
CA ASN A 355 -9.73 -4.51 -12.65
C ASN A 355 -10.29 -3.44 -13.62
N GLY A 356 -11.12 -2.52 -13.11
CA GLY A 356 -11.79 -1.50 -13.91
C GLY A 356 -11.03 -0.18 -13.99
N LYS A 357 -11.31 0.62 -15.02
CA LYS A 357 -10.96 2.05 -15.09
C LYS A 357 -12.23 2.86 -14.96
N VAL A 358 -12.31 3.74 -13.97
CA VAL A 358 -13.57 4.40 -13.58
C VAL A 358 -13.32 5.87 -13.29
N ASN A 359 -14.20 6.73 -13.79
CA ASN A 359 -14.26 8.13 -13.41
C ASN A 359 -15.28 8.31 -12.29
N LEU A 360 -14.98 9.14 -11.30
CA LEU A 360 -15.90 9.41 -10.20
C LEU A 360 -17.22 10.00 -10.69
N THR A 361 -17.19 10.85 -11.73
CA THR A 361 -18.41 11.39 -12.37
C THR A 361 -19.26 10.35 -13.09
N SER A 362 -18.66 9.26 -13.58
CA SER A 362 -19.40 8.19 -14.28
C SER A 362 -20.17 7.27 -13.31
N LEU A 363 -19.95 7.39 -12.00
CA LEU A 363 -20.63 6.61 -10.98
C LEU A 363 -21.94 7.31 -10.59
N PRO A 364 -23.11 6.84 -11.05
CA PRO A 364 -24.38 7.46 -10.68
C PRO A 364 -24.64 7.36 -9.17
N SER A 365 -25.47 8.24 -8.63
CA SER A 365 -25.94 8.04 -7.27
C SER A 365 -26.79 6.77 -7.20
N MET A 366 -26.46 5.86 -6.29
CA MET A 366 -27.28 4.68 -5.98
C MET A 366 -28.48 5.02 -5.08
N ASP A 367 -28.69 6.31 -4.79
CA ASP A 367 -29.91 6.82 -4.16
C ASP A 367 -30.91 7.22 -5.25
N PHE A 368 -32.01 6.47 -5.35
CA PHE A 368 -33.04 6.68 -6.37
C PHE A 368 -33.78 8.02 -6.22
N SER A 369 -33.78 8.62 -5.03
CA SER A 369 -34.39 9.94 -4.81
C SER A 369 -33.65 11.06 -5.54
N SER A 370 -32.39 10.84 -5.92
CA SER A 370 -31.59 11.78 -6.71
C SER A 370 -32.01 11.90 -8.18
N GLY A 371 -32.82 10.96 -8.69
CA GLY A 371 -33.21 10.89 -10.10
C GLY A 371 -32.15 10.32 -11.05
N ALA A 372 -30.92 10.06 -10.58
CA ALA A 372 -29.81 9.56 -11.41
C ALA A 372 -30.05 8.18 -12.05
N LEU A 373 -30.97 7.39 -11.48
CA LEU A 373 -31.35 6.05 -11.95
C LEU A 373 -32.83 5.98 -12.38
N SER A 374 -33.41 7.09 -12.83
CA SER A 374 -34.84 7.17 -13.18
C SER A 374 -35.31 6.12 -14.22
N SER A 375 -34.44 5.72 -15.15
CA SER A 375 -34.73 4.65 -16.13
C SER A 375 -34.80 3.23 -15.54
N LEU A 376 -34.29 3.06 -14.31
CA LEU A 376 -34.39 1.84 -13.52
C LEU A 376 -35.51 1.92 -12.47
N ALA A 377 -36.20 3.06 -12.33
CA ALA A 377 -37.31 3.19 -11.40
C ALA A 377 -38.42 2.18 -11.74
N GLY A 378 -38.97 1.53 -10.72
CA GLY A 378 -39.94 0.43 -10.88
C GLY A 378 -39.34 -0.90 -11.34
N LYS A 379 -38.04 -0.96 -11.65
CA LYS A 379 -37.30 -2.20 -11.95
C LYS A 379 -36.35 -2.58 -10.81
N LEU A 380 -35.54 -1.63 -10.34
CA LEU A 380 -34.60 -1.82 -9.23
C LEU A 380 -34.96 -0.85 -8.11
N GLU A 381 -34.96 -1.35 -6.87
CA GLU A 381 -35.10 -0.55 -5.67
C GLU A 381 -34.01 -0.91 -4.66
N ILE A 382 -33.46 0.11 -4.00
CA ILE A 382 -32.50 -0.03 -2.91
C ILE A 382 -33.16 0.53 -1.64
N THR A 383 -33.26 -0.31 -0.61
CA THR A 383 -33.92 -0.02 0.66
C THR A 383 -33.02 -0.40 1.83
N GLY A 384 -33.43 -0.09 3.06
CA GLY A 384 -32.70 -0.46 4.28
C GLY A 384 -31.82 0.67 4.84
N SER A 385 -30.61 0.33 5.29
CA SER A 385 -29.65 1.30 5.82
C SER A 385 -29.23 2.31 4.75
N GLN A 386 -28.89 3.54 5.15
CA GLN A 386 -28.27 4.54 4.25
C GLN A 386 -26.73 4.48 4.25
N ASN A 387 -26.16 3.66 5.14
CA ASN A 387 -24.72 3.45 5.33
C ASN A 387 -24.22 2.18 4.61
N TYR A 388 -24.85 1.84 3.48
CA TYR A 388 -24.32 0.83 2.57
C TYR A 388 -23.20 1.42 1.71
N ILE A 389 -22.41 0.53 1.11
CA ILE A 389 -21.32 0.88 0.21
C ILE A 389 -21.85 0.77 -1.23
N PRO A 390 -22.08 1.88 -1.95
CA PRO A 390 -22.58 1.82 -3.31
C PRO A 390 -21.57 1.18 -4.27
N TYR A 391 -20.29 1.51 -4.10
CA TYR A 391 -19.22 1.06 -4.98
C TYR A 391 -18.03 0.53 -4.19
N SER A 392 -17.66 -0.72 -4.47
CA SER A 392 -16.44 -1.34 -4.01
C SER A 392 -15.50 -1.55 -5.19
N LEU A 393 -14.34 -0.92 -5.16
CA LEU A 393 -13.28 -1.07 -6.16
C LEU A 393 -12.18 -1.97 -5.61
N ILE A 394 -11.76 -2.95 -6.40
CA ILE A 394 -10.59 -3.78 -6.11
C ILE A 394 -9.67 -3.84 -7.34
N GLU A 395 -8.36 -3.68 -7.13
CA GLU A 395 -7.35 -3.76 -8.21
C GLU A 395 -7.71 -2.88 -9.41
N SER A 396 -8.35 -1.75 -9.17
CA SER A 396 -8.93 -0.86 -10.19
C SER A 396 -8.18 0.46 -10.29
N ASN A 397 -8.57 1.32 -11.22
CA ASN A 397 -8.05 2.67 -11.40
C ASN A 397 -9.20 3.67 -11.27
N LEU A 398 -9.19 4.47 -10.20
CA LEU A 398 -10.17 5.54 -9.99
C LEU A 398 -9.58 6.89 -10.41
N LYS A 399 -10.28 7.58 -11.28
CA LYS A 399 -10.04 8.98 -11.60
C LYS A 399 -11.02 9.86 -10.82
N VAL A 400 -10.52 10.70 -9.93
CA VAL A 400 -11.31 11.73 -9.22
C VAL A 400 -11.37 12.97 -10.11
N ASP A 401 -12.43 13.08 -10.90
CA ASP A 401 -12.63 14.08 -11.96
C ASP A 401 -13.74 15.10 -11.65
N ARG A 402 -14.22 15.12 -10.40
CA ARG A 402 -15.03 16.19 -9.80
C ARG A 402 -14.48 16.58 -8.42
N ASP A 403 -14.88 17.73 -7.91
CA ASP A 403 -14.52 18.14 -6.55
C ASP A 403 -15.13 17.19 -5.51
N VAL A 404 -14.40 17.01 -4.40
CA VAL A 404 -14.72 16.12 -3.28
C VAL A 404 -14.64 16.90 -1.97
N ASN A 405 -15.66 16.75 -1.13
CA ASN A 405 -15.66 17.25 0.23
C ASN A 405 -15.62 16.09 1.24
N LEU A 406 -14.48 15.89 1.92
CA LEU A 406 -14.29 14.84 2.92
C LEU A 406 -15.14 15.03 4.18
N ASP A 407 -15.67 16.24 4.42
CA ASP A 407 -16.53 16.52 5.56
C ASP A 407 -17.99 16.12 5.31
N SER A 408 -18.37 15.93 4.05
CA SER A 408 -19.71 15.57 3.62
C SER A 408 -19.93 14.05 3.67
N ASN A 409 -20.86 13.59 4.50
CA ASN A 409 -21.27 12.19 4.55
C ASN A 409 -22.05 11.73 3.31
N THR A 410 -22.46 12.64 2.43
CA THR A 410 -23.20 12.34 1.19
C THR A 410 -22.32 12.36 -0.05
N ASP A 411 -21.08 12.86 0.02
CA ASP A 411 -20.17 12.81 -1.12
C ASP A 411 -19.90 11.34 -1.49
N SER A 412 -20.13 11.00 -2.77
CA SER A 412 -20.02 9.60 -3.19
C SER A 412 -18.61 9.04 -2.98
N TYR A 413 -17.55 9.87 -3.06
CA TYR A 413 -16.18 9.45 -2.79
C TYR A 413 -16.03 8.86 -1.37
N ASN A 414 -16.61 9.51 -0.37
CA ASN A 414 -16.52 9.10 1.04
C ASN A 414 -17.30 7.82 1.35
N LYS A 415 -18.25 7.44 0.49
CA LYS A 415 -19.02 6.20 0.62
C LYS A 415 -18.39 5.01 -0.10
N MET A 416 -17.37 5.22 -0.93
CA MET A 416 -16.73 4.14 -1.67
C MET A 416 -15.87 3.28 -0.74
N GLN A 417 -15.77 2.00 -1.08
CA GLN A 417 -14.69 1.17 -0.59
C GLN A 417 -13.67 0.97 -1.72
N ILE A 418 -12.43 1.41 -1.51
CA ILE A 418 -11.38 1.29 -2.52
C ILE A 418 -10.26 0.46 -1.91
N THR A 419 -9.90 -0.65 -2.55
CA THR A 419 -8.91 -1.61 -2.02
C THR A 419 -7.90 -1.95 -3.09
N GLN A 420 -6.61 -1.88 -2.78
CA GLN A 420 -5.49 -2.19 -3.69
C GLN A 420 -5.64 -1.57 -5.09
N SER A 421 -6.15 -0.34 -5.16
CA SER A 421 -6.45 0.33 -6.43
C SER A 421 -5.56 1.54 -6.64
N SER A 422 -5.35 1.93 -7.88
CA SER A 422 -4.68 3.19 -8.21
C SER A 422 -5.68 4.34 -8.23
N ILE A 423 -5.27 5.53 -7.80
CA ILE A 423 -6.12 6.72 -7.73
C ILE A 423 -5.39 7.90 -8.38
N VAL A 424 -6.07 8.60 -9.29
CA VAL A 424 -5.60 9.85 -9.90
C VAL A 424 -6.58 10.96 -9.57
N ASN A 425 -6.16 11.95 -8.79
CA ASN A 425 -6.94 13.16 -8.53
C ASN A 425 -6.65 14.24 -9.56
N GLU A 426 -7.66 14.72 -10.27
CA GLU A 426 -7.55 15.86 -11.21
C GLU A 426 -8.32 17.11 -10.72
N LYS A 427 -8.95 17.05 -9.54
CA LYS A 427 -9.83 18.10 -9.01
C LYS A 427 -9.50 18.46 -7.56
N THR A 428 -10.39 19.19 -6.89
CA THR A 428 -10.18 19.64 -5.52
C THR A 428 -10.72 18.61 -4.53
N ILE A 429 -9.87 18.16 -3.60
CA ILE A 429 -10.29 17.40 -2.41
C ILE A 429 -10.09 18.30 -1.19
N VAL A 430 -11.15 18.59 -0.45
CA VAL A 430 -11.12 19.45 0.75
C VAL A 430 -11.54 18.68 2.01
N GLY A 431 -10.99 19.07 3.16
CA GLY A 431 -11.38 18.56 4.46
C GLY A 431 -10.95 19.47 5.61
N THR A 432 -11.74 19.55 6.67
CA THR A 432 -11.51 20.43 7.82
C THR A 432 -11.39 19.70 9.16
N LYS A 433 -11.68 18.40 9.21
CA LYS A 433 -11.64 17.59 10.44
C LYS A 433 -10.25 17.02 10.69
N GLU A 434 -9.94 16.74 11.96
CA GLU A 434 -8.68 16.08 12.32
C GLU A 434 -8.57 14.69 11.68
N GLU A 435 -7.33 14.24 11.45
CA GLU A 435 -7.00 12.86 11.05
C GLU A 435 -7.62 12.43 9.70
N GLN A 436 -7.97 13.38 8.83
CA GLN A 436 -8.47 13.08 7.49
C GLN A 436 -7.35 12.66 6.54
N VAL A 437 -7.66 11.72 5.65
CA VAL A 437 -6.76 11.29 4.58
C VAL A 437 -7.44 11.47 3.23
N ALA A 438 -6.84 12.25 2.33
CA ALA A 438 -7.46 12.53 1.03
C ALA A 438 -7.33 11.35 0.05
N ILE A 439 -6.17 10.71 -0.01
CA ILE A 439 -5.92 9.53 -0.86
C ILE A 439 -5.16 8.49 -0.03
N VAL A 440 -5.71 7.28 0.11
CA VAL A 440 -5.12 6.20 0.92
C VAL A 440 -5.28 4.85 0.24
N GLN A 441 -4.18 4.12 0.02
CA GLN A 441 -4.21 2.72 -0.42
C GLN A 441 -3.00 1.92 0.06
N GLU A 442 -3.17 0.62 0.24
CA GLU A 442 -2.08 -0.28 0.62
C GLU A 442 -1.97 -1.44 -0.36
N ASN A 443 -0.74 -1.79 -0.73
CA ASN A 443 -0.49 -3.00 -1.51
C ASN A 443 -0.59 -4.25 -0.62
N GLY A 444 -1.52 -5.15 -0.96
CA GLY A 444 -1.79 -6.39 -0.22
C GLY A 444 -1.13 -7.62 -0.85
N ASN A 445 -1.78 -8.17 -1.89
CA ASN A 445 -1.49 -9.51 -2.43
C ASN A 445 -0.30 -9.57 -3.40
N THR A 446 -0.02 -8.47 -4.10
CA THR A 446 1.05 -8.37 -5.08
C THR A 446 2.30 -7.78 -4.45
N LYS A 447 3.46 -8.29 -4.84
CA LYS A 447 4.74 -7.76 -4.38
C LYS A 447 5.05 -6.38 -4.99
N GLU A 448 4.76 -6.16 -6.27
CA GLU A 448 5.20 -4.92 -6.97
C GLU A 448 4.51 -3.63 -6.51
N ALA A 449 5.31 -2.54 -6.42
CA ALA A 449 4.81 -1.24 -5.98
C ALA A 449 3.90 -0.53 -6.99
N ASP A 450 4.07 -0.78 -8.30
CA ASP A 450 3.34 -0.11 -9.38
C ASP A 450 1.85 -0.50 -9.47
N LYS A 451 1.44 -1.55 -8.75
CA LYS A 451 0.03 -1.97 -8.64
C LYS A 451 -0.86 -0.95 -7.94
N VAL A 452 -0.27 -0.16 -7.03
CA VAL A 452 -0.94 0.95 -6.35
C VAL A 452 -0.14 2.21 -6.65
N SER A 453 -0.67 3.00 -7.58
CA SER A 453 -0.18 4.34 -7.92
C SER A 453 -1.19 5.38 -7.47
N LEU A 454 -0.73 6.33 -6.66
CA LEU A 454 -1.54 7.40 -6.06
C LEU A 454 -1.01 8.74 -6.53
N THR A 455 -1.74 9.37 -7.45
CA THR A 455 -1.30 10.59 -8.13
C THR A 455 -2.24 11.75 -7.83
N ASN A 456 -1.70 12.89 -7.43
CA ASN A 456 -2.41 14.16 -7.36
C ASN A 456 -1.98 15.11 -8.47
N LYS A 457 -2.87 15.37 -9.43
CA LYS A 457 -2.75 16.43 -10.45
C LYS A 457 -3.59 17.67 -10.13
N GLY A 458 -4.59 17.51 -9.26
CA GLY A 458 -5.48 18.57 -8.79
C GLY A 458 -4.98 19.26 -7.53
N THR A 459 -5.91 19.58 -6.63
CA THR A 459 -5.63 20.27 -5.36
C THR A 459 -6.13 19.44 -4.18
N ILE A 460 -5.30 19.23 -3.17
CA ILE A 460 -5.68 18.66 -1.87
C ILE A 460 -5.51 19.75 -0.81
N GLN A 461 -6.58 20.07 -0.08
CA GLN A 461 -6.57 21.08 0.99
C GLN A 461 -7.17 20.50 2.27
N LEU A 462 -6.31 20.10 3.20
CA LEU A 462 -6.71 19.53 4.49
C LEU A 462 -6.33 20.52 5.60
N THR A 463 -7.31 21.21 6.17
CA THR A 463 -7.06 22.22 7.20
C THR A 463 -7.09 21.66 8.62
N GLY A 464 -7.68 20.47 8.80
CA GLY A 464 -7.67 19.77 10.09
C GLY A 464 -6.28 19.25 10.47
N ASP A 465 -6.01 19.23 11.77
CA ASP A 465 -4.74 18.78 12.33
C ASP A 465 -4.54 17.25 12.13
N LYS A 466 -3.28 16.80 12.13
CA LYS A 466 -2.89 15.38 11.97
C LYS A 466 -3.41 14.71 10.69
N SER A 467 -3.72 15.49 9.67
CA SER A 467 -4.23 15.00 8.40
C SER A 467 -3.11 14.47 7.49
N THR A 468 -3.45 13.63 6.52
CA THR A 468 -2.52 13.16 5.49
C THR A 468 -3.04 13.43 4.09
N GLY A 469 -2.26 14.10 3.24
CA GLY A 469 -2.66 14.34 1.85
C GLY A 469 -2.75 13.03 1.07
N ILE A 470 -1.61 12.36 0.89
CA ILE A 470 -1.52 11.06 0.22
C ILE A 470 -0.80 10.08 1.14
N TYR A 471 -1.43 8.95 1.44
CA TYR A 471 -0.82 7.82 2.14
C TYR A 471 -0.76 6.60 1.23
N GLY A 472 0.36 5.88 1.24
CA GLY A 472 0.36 4.54 0.69
C GLY A 472 1.41 3.61 1.30
N LYS A 473 1.10 2.31 1.27
CA LYS A 473 2.01 1.24 1.69
C LYS A 473 2.53 0.46 0.48
N ARG A 474 3.86 0.39 0.33
CA ARG A 474 4.58 -0.20 -0.82
C ARG A 474 3.99 0.27 -2.15
N GLY A 475 3.77 1.58 -2.30
CA GLY A 475 3.11 2.16 -3.49
C GLY A 475 3.97 3.22 -4.20
N ILE A 476 3.49 3.70 -5.34
CA ILE A 476 4.05 4.86 -6.04
C ILE A 476 3.18 6.08 -5.72
N LEU A 477 3.72 7.05 -5.00
CA LEU A 477 3.04 8.29 -4.65
C LEU A 477 3.62 9.44 -5.47
N LEU A 478 2.75 10.20 -6.13
CA LEU A 478 3.15 11.32 -6.99
C LEU A 478 2.26 12.55 -6.74
N ASN A 479 2.86 13.66 -6.31
CA ASN A 479 2.26 14.97 -6.50
C ASN A 479 2.78 15.50 -7.84
N ASP A 480 1.92 15.52 -8.85
CA ASP A 480 2.27 15.83 -10.24
C ASP A 480 2.63 17.31 -10.43
N ASN A 481 3.10 17.71 -11.61
CA ASN A 481 3.60 19.08 -11.84
C ASN A 481 2.56 20.19 -11.64
N THR A 482 1.28 19.88 -11.87
CA THR A 482 0.12 20.74 -11.59
C THR A 482 -0.46 20.53 -10.19
N GLY A 483 -0.04 19.46 -9.50
CA GLY A 483 -0.56 19.05 -8.21
C GLY A 483 -0.24 20.05 -7.10
N LYS A 484 -1.24 20.34 -6.27
CA LYS A 484 -1.10 21.17 -5.06
C LYS A 484 -1.57 20.38 -3.84
N ILE A 485 -0.78 20.40 -2.76
CA ILE A 485 -1.17 19.81 -1.46
C ILE A 485 -0.94 20.85 -0.37
N SER A 486 -1.96 21.12 0.45
CA SER A 486 -1.86 21.95 1.65
C SER A 486 -2.41 21.17 2.85
N VAL A 487 -1.65 21.15 3.95
CA VAL A 487 -2.03 20.43 5.17
C VAL A 487 -1.95 21.31 6.42
N GLY A 488 -2.85 21.04 7.38
CA GLY A 488 -2.92 21.67 8.70
C GLY A 488 -1.73 21.33 9.60
N LYS A 489 -1.88 21.46 10.93
CA LYS A 489 -0.76 21.25 11.88
C LYS A 489 -0.51 19.77 12.12
N LYS A 490 0.75 19.41 12.43
CA LYS A 490 1.17 18.04 12.79
C LYS A 490 0.77 16.98 11.74
N SER A 491 0.73 17.38 10.47
CA SER A 491 0.20 16.62 9.34
C SER A 491 1.32 16.12 8.43
N ALA A 492 1.01 15.21 7.51
CA ALA A 492 1.93 14.79 6.45
C ALA A 492 1.32 15.09 5.07
N ALA A 493 2.01 15.82 4.20
CA ALA A 493 1.49 16.04 2.85
C ALA A 493 1.53 14.75 2.01
N MET A 494 2.64 14.01 2.07
CA MET A 494 2.80 12.70 1.43
C MET A 494 3.47 11.73 2.40
N TYR A 495 2.87 10.56 2.64
CA TYR A 495 3.40 9.52 3.51
C TYR A 495 3.47 8.17 2.77
N LEU A 496 4.69 7.70 2.52
CA LEU A 496 4.97 6.35 2.06
C LEU A 496 5.49 5.46 3.20
N LEU A 497 4.80 4.35 3.44
CA LEU A 497 5.26 3.25 4.27
C LEU A 497 5.82 2.12 3.38
N GLU A 498 7.11 1.83 3.47
CA GLU A 498 7.76 0.75 2.72
C GLU A 498 7.84 -0.51 3.58
N ASP A 499 7.50 -1.67 3.02
CA ASP A 499 7.68 -2.96 3.72
C ASP A 499 8.66 -3.92 3.02
N ASN A 500 9.34 -3.47 1.98
CA ASN A 500 10.41 -4.14 1.25
C ASN A 500 10.02 -5.52 0.68
N GLU A 501 8.71 -5.74 0.44
CA GLU A 501 8.22 -6.99 -0.13
C GLU A 501 8.29 -7.04 -1.67
N ALA A 502 8.43 -5.89 -2.34
CA ALA A 502 8.46 -5.80 -3.80
C ALA A 502 9.65 -6.53 -4.42
N THR A 503 9.45 -7.20 -5.56
CA THR A 503 10.51 -7.97 -6.22
C THR A 503 11.31 -7.15 -7.22
N THR A 504 10.70 -6.21 -7.95
CA THR A 504 11.40 -5.40 -8.97
C THR A 504 11.44 -3.92 -8.64
N MET A 505 10.32 -3.32 -8.23
CA MET A 505 10.19 -1.89 -7.97
C MET A 505 9.72 -1.63 -6.55
N GLY A 506 10.57 -0.97 -5.75
CA GLY A 506 10.23 -0.57 -4.39
C GLY A 506 9.31 0.65 -4.38
N GLY A 507 8.69 0.91 -3.24
CA GLY A 507 7.89 2.10 -3.03
C GLY A 507 8.69 3.37 -3.30
N LYS A 508 8.00 4.35 -3.89
CA LYS A 508 8.58 5.62 -4.30
C LYS A 508 7.60 6.75 -4.02
N VAL A 509 8.09 7.83 -3.43
CA VAL A 509 7.35 9.08 -3.24
C VAL A 509 8.04 10.22 -3.95
N SER A 510 7.31 10.99 -4.77
CA SER A 510 7.87 12.07 -5.57
C SER A 510 6.97 13.31 -5.58
N ASN A 511 7.55 14.46 -5.30
CA ASN A 511 6.89 15.76 -5.43
C ASN A 511 7.40 16.52 -6.66
N LEU A 512 6.57 16.63 -7.69
CA LEU A 512 6.77 17.49 -8.85
C LEU A 512 5.89 18.76 -8.77
N GLY A 513 5.01 18.85 -7.78
CA GLY A 513 4.04 19.93 -7.58
C GLY A 513 4.39 20.87 -6.44
N ASP A 514 3.38 21.55 -5.91
CA ASP A 514 3.51 22.51 -4.82
C ASP A 514 2.93 21.94 -3.51
N ILE A 515 3.74 21.93 -2.45
CA ILE A 515 3.34 21.50 -1.10
C ILE A 515 3.42 22.68 -0.13
N SER A 516 2.38 22.88 0.68
CA SER A 516 2.31 23.88 1.76
C SER A 516 2.04 23.21 3.12
N LEU A 517 2.81 23.58 4.14
CA LEU A 517 2.79 22.92 5.45
C LEU A 517 2.36 23.86 6.58
N GLY A 518 1.46 23.38 7.45
CA GLY A 518 1.20 23.96 8.76
C GLY A 518 2.28 23.62 9.81
N LYS A 519 2.13 24.18 11.02
CA LYS A 519 3.06 23.98 12.15
C LYS A 519 3.27 22.50 12.49
N GLY A 520 4.51 22.07 12.65
CA GLY A 520 4.82 20.69 13.04
C GLY A 520 4.63 19.65 11.94
N SER A 521 4.33 20.07 10.70
CA SER A 521 3.98 19.17 9.60
C SER A 521 5.19 18.79 8.74
N ILE A 522 5.02 17.69 8.00
CA ILE A 522 6.05 17.07 7.17
C ILE A 522 5.62 17.08 5.70
N GLY A 523 6.49 17.52 4.80
CA GLY A 523 6.22 17.50 3.35
C GLY A 523 6.20 16.08 2.80
N ILE A 524 7.35 15.43 2.81
CA ILE A 524 7.48 14.03 2.40
C ILE A 524 7.92 13.20 3.60
N TYR A 525 7.10 12.24 4.00
CA TYR A 525 7.40 11.27 5.04
C TYR A 525 7.64 9.89 4.39
N TYR A 526 8.82 9.35 4.57
CA TYR A 526 9.15 7.97 4.19
C TYR A 526 9.56 7.19 5.43
N SER A 527 8.99 6.00 5.62
CA SER A 527 9.47 5.08 6.65
C SER A 527 9.33 3.62 6.25
N ASP A 528 10.25 2.78 6.73
CA ASP A 528 10.07 1.32 6.76
C ASP A 528 9.66 0.80 8.15
N LYS A 529 9.12 1.67 9.00
CA LYS A 529 8.59 1.32 10.32
C LYS A 529 7.09 1.55 10.40
N ASP A 530 6.39 0.63 11.07
CA ASP A 530 5.01 0.88 11.46
C ASP A 530 4.90 1.95 12.56
N LYS A 531 3.67 2.34 12.89
CA LYS A 531 3.37 3.32 13.93
C LYS A 531 3.85 2.94 15.34
N ASN A 532 4.16 1.68 15.57
CA ASN A 532 4.68 1.17 16.85
C ASN A 532 6.22 1.08 16.86
N GLY A 533 6.87 1.43 15.74
CA GLY A 533 8.33 1.34 15.58
C GLY A 533 8.83 -0.02 15.11
N ASN A 534 7.96 -0.96 14.73
CA ASN A 534 8.37 -2.25 14.18
C ASN A 534 8.94 -2.06 12.78
N ILE A 535 10.15 -2.55 12.55
CA ILE A 535 10.85 -2.45 11.27
C ILE A 535 10.30 -3.51 10.30
N PHE A 536 9.91 -3.07 9.10
CA PHE A 536 9.61 -3.96 7.99
C PHE A 536 10.88 -4.26 7.19
N THR A 537 11.47 -5.43 7.44
CA THR A 537 12.66 -5.88 6.71
C THR A 537 12.35 -6.33 5.28
N GLY A 538 11.16 -6.92 5.08
CA GLY A 538 10.71 -7.51 3.81
C GLY A 538 11.57 -8.67 3.31
N SER A 539 11.09 -9.39 2.30
CA SER A 539 11.83 -10.46 1.64
C SER A 539 12.81 -9.96 0.56
N ASN A 540 12.68 -8.71 0.11
CA ASN A 540 13.37 -8.18 -1.07
C ASN A 540 13.93 -6.76 -0.83
N PRO A 541 14.93 -6.61 0.06
CA PRO A 541 15.40 -5.30 0.49
C PRO A 541 16.21 -4.54 -0.59
N ASN A 542 16.59 -5.20 -1.70
CA ASN A 542 17.41 -4.60 -2.76
C ASN A 542 16.65 -3.77 -3.79
N THR A 543 15.33 -3.60 -3.67
CA THR A 543 14.56 -2.84 -4.66
C THR A 543 14.87 -1.35 -4.66
N VAL A 544 14.85 -0.76 -5.86
CA VAL A 544 15.08 0.68 -6.04
C VAL A 544 13.82 1.46 -5.63
N GLY A 545 13.98 2.52 -4.84
CA GLY A 545 12.88 3.34 -4.35
C GLY A 545 13.36 4.58 -3.56
N GLY A 546 12.46 5.15 -2.76
CA GLY A 546 12.78 6.25 -1.84
C GLY A 546 11.99 7.53 -2.08
N ALA A 547 12.54 8.66 -1.64
CA ALA A 547 11.87 9.95 -1.56
C ALA A 547 12.58 11.04 -2.36
N TYR A 548 11.81 11.75 -3.19
CA TYR A 548 12.35 12.73 -4.14
C TYR A 548 11.52 14.02 -4.11
N ASN A 549 12.17 15.16 -3.96
CA ASN A 549 11.57 16.47 -4.18
C ASN A 549 12.13 17.11 -5.46
N LEU A 550 11.26 17.43 -6.41
CA LEU A 550 11.60 18.02 -7.71
C LEU A 550 11.01 19.42 -7.89
N LYS A 551 10.15 19.89 -6.99
CA LYS A 551 9.58 21.25 -7.02
C LYS A 551 9.44 21.79 -5.60
N ASN A 552 8.31 22.39 -5.22
CA ASN A 552 8.23 23.27 -4.06
C ASN A 552 7.67 22.55 -2.83
N ILE A 553 8.37 22.68 -1.70
CA ILE A 553 7.86 22.42 -0.35
C ILE A 553 8.04 23.70 0.46
N LEU A 554 6.93 24.31 0.87
CA LEU A 554 6.90 25.66 1.43
C LEU A 554 6.26 25.69 2.82
N SER A 555 6.83 26.44 3.75
CA SER A 555 6.17 26.80 5.00
C SER A 555 6.72 28.09 5.61
N SER A 556 5.85 28.82 6.29
CA SER A 556 6.19 29.90 7.22
C SER A 556 5.97 29.52 8.68
N SER A 557 5.53 28.29 8.96
CA SER A 557 5.26 27.80 10.31
C SER A 557 6.51 27.20 10.95
N GLU A 558 6.52 27.17 12.29
CA GLU A 558 7.60 26.54 13.07
C GLU A 558 7.53 25.01 13.06
N ASN A 559 8.63 24.37 13.44
CA ASN A 559 8.75 22.92 13.65
C ASN A 559 8.42 22.09 12.39
N THR A 560 8.60 22.64 11.20
CA THR A 560 8.27 21.94 9.95
C THR A 560 9.45 21.13 9.46
N ILE A 561 9.16 20.01 8.81
CA ILE A 561 10.18 19.19 8.15
C ILE A 561 9.85 19.12 6.67
N GLY A 562 10.76 19.58 5.80
CA GLY A 562 10.55 19.54 4.36
C GLY A 562 10.43 18.10 3.88
N MET A 563 11.43 17.29 4.19
CA MET A 563 11.40 15.85 3.93
C MET A 563 11.95 15.09 5.13
N TYR A 564 11.36 13.94 5.46
CA TYR A 564 11.79 13.03 6.52
C TYR A 564 11.96 11.62 5.95
N PHE A 565 13.08 10.99 6.27
CA PHE A 565 13.42 9.66 5.75
C PHE A 565 13.95 8.76 6.87
N ASN A 566 13.19 7.73 7.24
CA ASN A 566 13.55 6.77 8.27
C ASN A 566 13.64 5.36 7.69
N SER A 567 14.86 4.87 7.44
CA SER A 567 15.05 3.52 6.91
C SER A 567 16.13 2.74 7.64
N ASP A 568 15.81 1.52 8.04
CA ASP A 568 16.72 0.53 8.59
C ASP A 568 17.12 -0.55 7.56
N ASN A 569 16.84 -0.31 6.27
CA ASN A 569 17.20 -1.22 5.19
C ASN A 569 18.74 -1.29 5.01
N MET A 570 19.33 -2.42 5.38
CA MET A 570 20.78 -2.70 5.33
C MET A 570 21.29 -3.22 3.98
N ALA A 571 20.44 -3.25 2.94
CA ALA A 571 20.83 -3.70 1.60
C ALA A 571 21.93 -2.83 0.96
N ALA A 572 22.31 -3.17 -0.28
CA ALA A 572 23.36 -2.44 -1.00
C ALA A 572 23.11 -0.93 -1.03
N THR A 573 24.18 -0.15 -0.86
CA THR A 573 24.15 1.32 -0.92
C THR A 573 23.55 1.81 -2.24
N ASN A 574 22.72 2.86 -2.19
CA ASN A 574 22.01 3.52 -3.31
C ASN A 574 20.69 2.88 -3.80
N ASN A 575 20.24 1.77 -3.22
CA ASN A 575 18.92 1.20 -3.58
C ASN A 575 17.78 2.13 -3.14
N LYS A 576 17.86 2.63 -1.91
CA LYS A 576 16.98 3.71 -1.45
C LYS A 576 17.69 5.05 -1.58
N LYS A 577 16.99 6.03 -2.15
CA LYS A 577 17.50 7.38 -2.35
C LYS A 577 16.60 8.40 -1.66
N TYR A 578 17.23 9.40 -1.07
CA TYR A 578 16.60 10.49 -0.37
C TYR A 578 17.19 11.81 -0.90
N ILE A 579 16.50 12.41 -1.88
CA ILE A 579 17.08 13.44 -2.73
C ILE A 579 16.17 14.65 -2.88
N ASN A 580 16.70 15.84 -2.59
CA ASN A 580 16.17 17.08 -3.12
C ASN A 580 16.83 17.34 -4.48
N GLU A 581 16.11 17.06 -5.56
CA GLU A 581 16.65 17.10 -6.93
C GLU A 581 16.96 18.53 -7.38
N ALA A 582 17.66 18.69 -8.51
CA ALA A 582 18.20 19.98 -8.96
C ALA A 582 17.15 21.10 -9.09
N THR A 583 15.91 20.76 -9.46
CA THR A 583 14.77 21.71 -9.56
C THR A 583 13.99 21.85 -8.26
N GLY A 584 14.27 21.01 -7.26
CA GLY A 584 13.61 20.99 -5.96
C GLY A 584 13.96 22.22 -5.12
N LEU A 585 12.93 22.81 -4.52
CA LEU A 585 13.00 23.88 -3.54
C LEU A 585 12.33 23.42 -2.25
N ILE A 586 13.06 23.51 -1.15
CA ILE A 586 12.54 23.42 0.20
C ILE A 586 12.71 24.79 0.83
N GLN A 587 11.63 25.48 1.20
CA GLN A 587 11.67 26.80 1.84
C GLN A 587 10.87 26.78 3.14
N LEU A 588 11.57 26.83 4.27
CA LEU A 588 10.99 26.77 5.62
C LEU A 588 11.41 28.01 6.40
N LEU A 589 10.49 28.94 6.61
CA LEU A 589 10.79 30.26 7.18
C LEU A 589 10.54 30.36 8.68
N GLY A 590 9.79 29.43 9.28
CA GLY A 590 9.57 29.38 10.73
C GLY A 590 10.69 28.64 11.46
N GLU A 591 10.91 28.99 12.74
CA GLU A 591 11.98 28.43 13.59
C GLU A 591 11.80 26.93 13.87
N HIS A 592 12.86 26.26 14.36
CA HIS A 592 12.91 24.81 14.60
C HIS A 592 12.62 23.93 13.37
N SER A 593 12.79 24.47 12.16
CA SER A 593 12.47 23.73 10.95
C SER A 593 13.69 23.00 10.38
N ILE A 594 13.46 21.85 9.78
CA ILE A 594 14.51 21.02 9.16
C ILE A 594 14.19 20.83 7.67
N GLY A 595 15.11 21.21 6.79
CA GLY A 595 14.93 21.01 5.35
C GLY A 595 14.83 19.51 5.00
N MET A 596 15.87 18.77 5.36
CA MET A 596 15.96 17.32 5.17
C MET A 596 16.41 16.64 6.46
N PHE A 597 15.60 15.71 6.99
CA PHE A 597 15.94 14.92 8.16
C PHE A 597 16.09 13.43 7.81
N ALA A 598 17.32 12.92 7.91
CA ALA A 598 17.69 11.53 7.69
C ALA A 598 17.83 10.77 9.03
N GLU A 599 17.09 9.66 9.18
CA GLU A 599 17.07 8.79 10.36
C GLU A 599 17.03 7.30 9.98
N GLY A 600 17.28 6.42 10.94
CA GLY A 600 17.39 4.98 10.72
C GLY A 600 18.84 4.53 10.54
N ASN A 601 19.08 3.22 10.53
CA ASN A 601 20.40 2.60 10.46
C ASN A 601 20.76 2.00 9.11
N GLY A 602 19.87 2.16 8.12
CA GLY A 602 20.02 1.60 6.79
C GLY A 602 21.05 2.31 5.90
N ASN A 603 21.32 1.68 4.76
CA ASN A 603 22.22 2.19 3.73
C ASN A 603 21.40 2.93 2.66
N TYR A 604 21.39 4.26 2.69
CA TYR A 604 20.72 5.06 1.66
C TYR A 604 21.47 6.36 1.34
N LEU A 605 21.28 6.84 0.11
CA LEU A 605 21.91 8.08 -0.35
C LEU A 605 21.09 9.28 0.13
N THR A 606 21.72 10.19 0.88
CA THR A 606 21.15 11.49 1.26
C THR A 606 21.83 12.59 0.46
N GLU A 607 21.11 13.22 -0.48
CA GLU A 607 21.71 14.26 -1.33
C GLU A 607 20.80 15.48 -1.54
N ASN A 608 21.33 16.68 -1.35
CA ASN A 608 20.73 17.91 -1.84
C ASN A 608 21.43 18.36 -3.12
N LYS A 609 20.70 18.37 -4.25
CA LYS A 609 21.12 18.96 -5.53
C LYS A 609 20.38 20.28 -5.81
N GLY A 610 19.21 20.46 -5.22
CA GLY A 610 18.37 21.63 -5.38
C GLY A 610 18.70 22.77 -4.42
N ARG A 611 17.65 23.44 -3.95
CA ARG A 611 17.73 24.61 -3.06
C ARG A 611 17.03 24.33 -1.74
N ILE A 612 17.70 24.64 -0.64
CA ILE A 612 17.12 24.70 0.70
C ILE A 612 17.23 26.15 1.19
N VAL A 613 16.11 26.75 1.58
CA VAL A 613 16.01 28.13 2.06
C VAL A 613 15.41 28.12 3.46
N LEU A 614 16.12 28.68 4.44
CA LEU A 614 15.72 28.69 5.84
C LEU A 614 15.58 30.13 6.35
N GLY A 615 14.54 30.35 7.17
CA GLY A 615 14.34 31.61 7.89
C GLY A 615 15.36 31.83 9.00
N ASN A 616 15.22 32.96 9.71
CA ASN A 616 15.96 33.22 10.93
C ASN A 616 15.48 32.29 12.06
N ALA A 617 16.35 32.09 13.05
CA ALA A 617 15.98 31.55 14.35
C ALA A 617 16.37 32.52 15.46
N SER A 618 15.68 32.42 16.60
CA SER A 618 15.92 33.23 17.79
C SER A 618 17.27 32.90 18.46
N SER A 619 17.75 31.67 18.35
CA SER A 619 19.00 31.19 18.92
C SER A 619 19.45 29.87 18.27
N LEU A 620 20.70 29.46 18.49
CA LEU A 620 21.21 28.17 18.00
C LEU A 620 20.55 26.95 18.63
N THR A 621 19.95 27.07 19.82
CA THR A 621 19.12 25.99 20.39
C THR A 621 17.81 25.82 19.63
N ASN A 622 17.34 26.91 19.01
CA ASN A 622 16.12 26.93 18.20
C ASN A 622 16.41 26.92 16.69
N ALA A 623 17.62 26.48 16.32
CA ALA A 623 18.12 26.60 14.97
C ALA A 623 17.23 25.92 13.94
N ASN A 624 17.13 26.56 12.78
CA ASN A 624 16.72 25.86 11.56
C ASN A 624 17.92 25.06 11.04
N ILE A 625 17.68 23.86 10.52
CA ILE A 625 18.75 22.99 10.00
C ILE A 625 18.49 22.66 8.53
N GLY A 626 19.50 22.81 7.67
CA GLY A 626 19.36 22.49 6.25
C GLY A 626 19.21 20.99 6.02
N ILE A 627 20.23 20.24 6.41
CA ILE A 627 20.22 18.77 6.39
C ILE A 627 20.69 18.26 7.75
N PHE A 628 19.91 17.38 8.37
CA PHE A 628 20.22 16.75 9.65
C PHE A 628 20.28 15.23 9.51
N SER A 629 21.32 14.61 10.08
CA SER A 629 21.40 13.16 10.27
C SER A 629 21.73 12.80 11.72
N LYS A 630 20.98 11.85 12.29
CA LYS A 630 21.28 11.26 13.60
C LYS A 630 22.21 10.04 13.54
N ASN A 631 22.45 9.48 12.36
CA ASN A 631 23.26 8.27 12.21
C ASN A 631 24.63 8.57 11.60
N GLU A 632 25.68 8.03 12.22
CA GLU A 632 27.05 8.15 11.75
C GLU A 632 27.33 7.46 10.41
N LYS A 633 26.52 6.44 10.05
CA LYS A 633 26.66 5.70 8.79
C LYS A 633 26.11 6.46 7.59
N ILE A 634 25.23 7.42 7.80
CA ILE A 634 24.62 8.19 6.72
C ILE A 634 25.62 9.25 6.24
N LEU A 635 26.03 9.11 4.98
CA LEU A 635 26.75 10.18 4.27
C LEU A 635 25.75 11.24 3.81
N ILE A 636 25.93 12.47 4.30
CA ILE A 636 25.22 13.63 3.75
C ILE A 636 26.05 14.19 2.58
N LYS A 637 25.43 14.30 1.40
CA LYS A 637 26.03 14.94 0.24
C LYS A 637 25.30 16.24 -0.12
N ASN A 638 26.02 17.35 -0.25
CA ASN A 638 25.48 18.59 -0.77
C ASN A 638 26.14 18.96 -2.11
N SER A 639 25.34 18.95 -3.17
CA SER A 639 25.71 19.38 -4.52
C SER A 639 24.99 20.66 -4.96
N GLY A 640 23.98 21.10 -4.18
CA GLY A 640 23.14 22.27 -4.44
C GLY A 640 23.38 23.44 -3.49
N ASN A 641 22.34 24.24 -3.29
CA ASN A 641 22.38 25.46 -2.47
C ASN A 641 21.64 25.27 -1.13
N ILE A 642 22.25 25.70 -0.04
CA ILE A 642 21.63 25.91 1.26
C ILE A 642 21.82 27.38 1.64
N THR A 643 20.73 28.13 1.78
CA THR A 643 20.74 29.53 2.21
C THR A 643 19.89 29.66 3.48
N GLY A 644 20.47 30.14 4.57
CA GLY A 644 19.76 30.32 5.82
C GLY A 644 20.00 31.70 6.45
N GLY A 645 19.04 32.12 7.29
CA GLY A 645 19.12 33.34 8.08
C GLY A 645 20.09 33.27 9.26
N LYS A 646 19.82 34.05 10.30
CA LYS A 646 20.58 34.08 11.55
C LYS A 646 20.32 32.83 12.40
N ASN A 647 21.33 32.41 13.17
CA ASN A 647 21.24 31.29 14.13
C ASN A 647 20.79 29.95 13.51
N ILE A 648 21.24 29.64 12.30
CA ILE A 648 20.89 28.38 11.61
C ILE A 648 22.10 27.45 11.48
N VAL A 649 21.86 26.17 11.19
CA VAL A 649 22.90 25.20 10.84
C VAL A 649 22.67 24.72 9.41
N GLY A 650 23.64 24.90 8.52
CA GLY A 650 23.53 24.47 7.13
C GLY A 650 23.47 22.94 7.01
N LEU A 651 24.54 22.29 7.47
CA LEU A 651 24.66 20.83 7.50
C LEU A 651 24.98 20.37 8.92
N TYR A 652 24.21 19.41 9.44
CA TYR A 652 24.46 18.77 10.73
C TYR A 652 24.47 17.25 10.56
N GLY A 653 25.64 16.64 10.65
CA GLY A 653 25.77 15.19 10.66
C GLY A 653 27.16 14.74 11.07
N TYR A 654 27.56 13.57 10.56
CA TYR A 654 28.85 12.97 10.89
C TYR A 654 29.75 12.95 9.66
N GLN A 655 29.43 12.08 8.69
CA GLN A 655 30.12 12.02 7.40
C GLN A 655 29.45 12.97 6.41
N LEU A 656 30.23 13.89 5.84
CA LEU A 656 29.72 14.97 5.00
C LEU A 656 30.61 15.17 3.77
N THR A 657 29.97 15.32 2.61
CA THR A 657 30.65 15.71 1.38
C THR A 657 29.94 16.90 0.73
N THR A 658 30.66 17.99 0.46
CA THR A 658 30.16 19.10 -0.36
C THR A 658 30.95 19.14 -1.67
N THR A 659 30.25 19.22 -2.81
CA THR A 659 30.90 19.21 -4.13
C THR A 659 31.37 20.61 -4.54
N ASN A 660 32.08 20.73 -5.66
CA ASN A 660 32.47 22.02 -6.24
C ASN A 660 31.29 22.92 -6.64
N THR A 661 30.08 22.36 -6.83
CA THR A 661 28.85 23.12 -7.11
C THR A 661 28.08 23.51 -5.86
N SER A 662 28.46 22.97 -4.70
CA SER A 662 27.86 23.29 -3.41
C SER A 662 27.94 24.78 -3.11
N LYS A 663 26.84 25.36 -2.62
CA LYS A 663 26.80 26.72 -2.08
C LYS A 663 26.12 26.71 -0.72
N ILE A 664 26.83 27.08 0.33
CA ILE A 664 26.28 27.20 1.68
C ILE A 664 26.40 28.66 2.10
N THR A 665 25.27 29.29 2.44
CA THR A 665 25.20 30.64 2.98
C THR A 665 24.42 30.63 4.28
N VAL A 666 25.05 31.05 5.38
CA VAL A 666 24.40 31.18 6.69
C VAL A 666 24.58 32.62 7.19
N GLY A 667 23.59 33.14 7.93
CA GLY A 667 23.61 34.48 8.49
C GLY A 667 24.44 34.60 9.77
N ASP A 668 24.22 35.70 10.50
CA ASP A 668 24.90 35.98 11.77
C ASP A 668 24.69 34.85 12.79
N SER A 669 25.74 34.54 13.56
CA SER A 669 25.75 33.47 14.56
C SER A 669 25.34 32.09 14.02
N GLY A 670 25.35 31.91 12.69
CA GLY A 670 25.03 30.66 12.02
C GLY A 670 26.25 29.74 11.90
N ILE A 671 25.99 28.45 11.68
CA ILE A 671 27.00 27.42 11.47
C ILE A 671 26.84 26.83 10.07
N GLY A 672 27.88 26.88 9.24
CA GLY A 672 27.84 26.27 7.90
C GLY A 672 27.76 24.75 7.98
N VAL A 673 28.72 24.14 8.66
CA VAL A 673 28.84 22.69 8.85
C VAL A 673 29.09 22.37 10.32
N TYR A 674 28.28 21.51 10.90
CA TYR A 674 28.44 20.96 12.24
C TYR A 674 28.72 19.45 12.16
N SER A 675 29.83 18.99 12.74
CA SER A 675 30.13 17.56 12.85
C SER A 675 30.87 17.18 14.13
N SER A 676 30.63 15.96 14.62
CA SER A 676 31.26 15.42 15.82
C SER A 676 32.20 14.24 15.59
N LYS A 677 32.10 13.58 14.43
CA LYS A 677 32.90 12.42 13.99
C LYS A 677 32.62 12.10 12.52
N GLY A 678 33.37 11.16 11.94
CA GLY A 678 33.23 10.78 10.53
C GLY A 678 33.91 11.78 9.59
N ASN A 679 34.42 11.32 8.45
CA ASN A 679 35.26 12.17 7.60
C ASN A 679 34.45 13.26 6.88
N LEU A 680 35.08 14.43 6.70
CA LEU A 680 34.52 15.56 5.98
C LEU A 680 35.34 15.83 4.70
N ASP A 681 34.65 15.93 3.57
CA ASP A 681 35.20 16.38 2.30
C ASP A 681 34.45 17.64 1.84
N LEU A 682 35.03 18.81 2.07
CA LEU A 682 34.32 20.08 1.96
C LEU A 682 34.84 20.93 0.80
N ALA A 683 34.14 20.94 -0.34
CA ALA A 683 34.39 21.80 -1.49
C ALA A 683 33.22 22.79 -1.78
N GLY A 684 33.39 23.62 -2.81
CA GLY A 684 32.40 24.60 -3.26
C GLY A 684 32.50 25.95 -2.53
N ASP A 685 31.40 26.69 -2.48
CA ASP A 685 31.34 28.01 -1.87
C ASP A 685 30.74 27.94 -0.46
N LEU A 686 31.42 28.57 0.50
CA LEU A 686 30.92 28.79 1.85
C LEU A 686 30.92 30.29 2.18
N LYS A 687 29.77 30.81 2.59
CA LYS A 687 29.59 32.17 3.10
C LYS A 687 28.94 32.14 4.47
N ILE A 688 29.57 32.79 5.44
CA ILE A 688 29.02 32.93 6.79
C ILE A 688 28.83 34.42 7.15
N GLY A 689 27.89 34.69 8.04
CA GLY A 689 27.62 36.04 8.56
C GLY A 689 28.63 36.48 9.62
N ALA A 690 28.20 37.44 10.46
CA ALA A 690 29.01 37.99 11.54
C ALA A 690 28.67 37.37 12.90
N LYS A 691 29.13 37.97 14.01
CA LYS A 691 28.70 37.68 15.39
C LYS A 691 28.88 36.22 15.78
N GLU A 692 30.13 35.77 15.75
CA GLU A 692 30.54 34.41 16.05
C GLU A 692 29.95 33.34 15.13
N ALA A 693 29.58 33.70 13.89
CA ALA A 693 29.26 32.70 12.89
C ALA A 693 30.47 31.79 12.62
N LYS A 694 30.21 30.50 12.39
CA LYS A 694 31.24 29.46 12.23
C LYS A 694 31.08 28.79 10.86
N GLY A 695 32.14 28.74 10.07
CA GLY A 695 32.12 28.02 8.80
C GLY A 695 31.98 26.52 9.02
N VAL A 696 32.94 25.94 9.72
CA VAL A 696 32.95 24.53 10.13
C VAL A 696 33.15 24.45 11.63
N TYR A 697 32.27 23.73 12.32
CA TYR A 697 32.34 23.51 13.76
C TYR A 697 32.50 22.02 14.05
N LEU A 698 33.68 21.66 14.55
CA LEU A 698 34.07 20.30 14.90
C LEU A 698 34.03 20.12 16.41
N VAL A 699 33.33 19.07 16.82
CA VAL A 699 33.21 18.65 18.23
C VAL A 699 33.56 17.17 18.38
N GLY A 700 33.44 16.62 19.59
CA GLY A 700 33.63 15.20 19.86
C GLY A 700 35.10 14.74 19.85
N ASN A 701 35.37 13.55 20.38
CA ASN A 701 36.74 13.12 20.71
C ASN A 701 37.29 11.98 19.83
N THR A 702 36.55 11.56 18.81
CA THR A 702 36.96 10.48 17.90
C THR A 702 37.81 11.01 16.75
N ALA A 703 38.64 10.13 16.20
CA ALA A 703 39.40 10.41 14.98
C ALA A 703 38.48 10.87 13.83
N GLN A 704 38.82 11.98 13.20
CA GLN A 704 38.08 12.54 12.06
C GLN A 704 39.02 13.33 11.17
N ASN A 705 39.03 12.98 9.88
CA ASN A 705 39.76 13.72 8.85
C ASN A 705 38.84 14.78 8.23
N THR A 706 39.32 16.02 8.14
CA THR A 706 38.61 17.14 7.53
C THR A 706 39.44 17.69 6.38
N ALA A 707 38.97 17.47 5.15
CA ALA A 707 39.51 18.10 3.96
C ALA A 707 38.77 19.41 3.69
N TYR A 708 39.39 20.53 4.04
CA TYR A 708 38.87 21.89 3.91
C TYR A 708 39.30 22.50 2.57
N LYS A 709 38.48 22.29 1.53
CA LYS A 709 38.83 22.48 0.11
C LYS A 709 37.85 23.43 -0.61
N PHE A 710 37.25 24.38 0.12
CA PHE A 710 36.32 25.34 -0.48
C PHE A 710 37.01 26.14 -1.60
N SER A 711 36.31 26.30 -2.73
CA SER A 711 36.75 27.17 -3.84
C SER A 711 36.62 28.64 -3.48
N LYS A 712 35.63 28.99 -2.66
CA LYS A 712 35.41 30.34 -2.14
C LYS A 712 34.95 30.28 -0.70
N LEU A 713 35.64 31.00 0.17
CA LEU A 713 35.25 31.20 1.56
C LEU A 713 35.04 32.70 1.80
N THR A 714 33.87 33.08 2.29
CA THR A 714 33.54 34.46 2.66
C THR A 714 33.14 34.51 4.12
N LEU A 715 33.83 35.35 4.88
CA LEU A 715 33.64 35.55 6.32
C LEU A 715 33.02 36.93 6.55
N GLY A 716 31.98 37.02 7.40
CA GLY A 716 31.55 38.29 7.97
C GLY A 716 32.49 38.70 9.09
N ASP A 717 32.45 39.97 9.51
CA ASP A 717 33.28 40.39 10.65
C ASP A 717 32.94 39.60 11.92
N ASP A 718 33.91 39.42 12.82
CA ASP A 718 33.72 38.71 14.09
C ASP A 718 33.27 37.25 13.88
N SER A 719 33.81 36.56 12.88
CA SER A 719 33.44 35.18 12.53
C SER A 719 34.64 34.25 12.46
N PHE A 720 34.36 32.94 12.47
CA PHE A 720 35.35 31.88 12.49
C PHE A 720 35.25 31.02 11.23
N GLY A 721 36.35 30.81 10.51
CA GLY A 721 36.39 29.91 9.36
C GLY A 721 36.16 28.45 9.77
N LEU A 722 37.00 27.96 10.68
CA LEU A 722 36.86 26.66 11.32
C LEU A 722 37.10 26.76 12.83
N VAL A 723 36.25 26.11 13.61
CA VAL A 723 36.36 25.97 15.06
C VAL A 723 36.40 24.49 15.40
N ASN A 724 37.43 24.05 16.12
CA ASN A 724 37.59 22.69 16.61
C ASN A 724 37.76 22.68 18.13
N ILE A 725 36.72 22.27 18.83
CA ILE A 725 36.76 22.03 20.29
C ILE A 725 36.79 20.53 20.61
N GLY A 726 36.88 19.69 19.57
CA GLY A 726 37.00 18.24 19.70
C GLY A 726 38.43 17.78 19.95
N LYS A 727 38.63 16.46 19.94
CA LYS A 727 39.95 15.80 20.03
C LYS A 727 40.20 14.86 18.86
N ASN A 728 41.47 14.62 18.52
CA ASN A 728 41.93 13.71 17.47
C ASN A 728 41.47 14.09 16.04
N LYS A 729 41.46 15.38 15.71
CA LYS A 729 41.09 15.87 14.38
C LYS A 729 42.33 16.12 13.53
N THR A 730 42.28 15.66 12.29
CA THR A 730 43.28 15.98 11.26
C THR A 730 42.63 16.91 10.25
N ILE A 731 43.10 18.14 10.16
CA ILE A 731 42.53 19.18 9.29
C ILE A 731 43.55 19.52 8.20
N THR A 732 43.16 19.37 6.94
CA THR A 732 43.97 19.77 5.79
C THR A 732 43.24 20.85 5.01
N SER A 733 43.84 22.03 4.92
CA SER A 733 43.27 23.18 4.19
C SER A 733 43.97 23.41 2.87
N THR A 734 43.21 23.48 1.77
CA THR A 734 43.73 23.73 0.42
C THR A 734 42.91 24.75 -0.37
N THR A 735 42.09 25.57 0.29
CA THR A 735 41.44 26.74 -0.35
C THR A 735 42.52 27.66 -0.92
N ASN A 736 42.35 28.18 -2.14
CA ASN A 736 43.37 28.99 -2.82
C ASN A 736 43.74 30.25 -2.02
N GLN A 737 42.75 31.07 -1.68
CA GLN A 737 42.94 32.29 -0.89
C GLN A 737 41.70 32.58 -0.04
N VAL A 738 41.91 33.03 1.19
CA VAL A 738 40.87 33.57 2.08
C VAL A 738 41.23 34.99 2.47
N VAL A 739 40.25 35.89 2.35
CA VAL A 739 40.40 37.29 2.77
C VAL A 739 39.66 37.50 4.08
N LEU A 740 40.36 37.97 5.11
CA LEU A 740 39.86 38.23 6.45
C LEU A 740 39.48 39.73 6.56
N GLY A 741 38.31 40.00 7.12
CA GLY A 741 37.79 41.32 7.44
C GLY A 741 38.30 41.80 8.80
N ASN A 742 37.40 42.03 9.76
CA ASN A 742 37.75 42.41 11.12
C ASN A 742 37.44 41.29 12.12
N ARG A 743 38.34 41.08 13.08
CA ARG A 743 38.17 40.09 14.17
C ARG A 743 37.84 38.70 13.67
N ASN A 744 38.33 38.34 12.48
CA ASN A 744 38.16 36.99 11.96
C ASN A 744 39.23 36.06 12.49
N MET A 745 38.83 34.82 12.74
CA MET A 745 39.76 33.74 12.98
C MET A 745 39.60 32.69 11.89
N PHE A 746 40.64 32.48 11.08
CA PHE A 746 40.54 31.51 10.00
C PHE A 746 40.43 30.08 10.54
N MET A 747 41.31 29.68 11.48
CA MET A 747 41.18 28.41 12.20
C MET A 747 41.44 28.57 13.70
N TYR A 748 40.58 27.96 14.50
CA TYR A 748 40.71 27.84 15.95
C TYR A 748 40.62 26.38 16.36
N SER A 749 41.57 25.89 17.15
CA SER A 749 41.58 24.50 17.62
C SER A 749 42.10 24.37 19.05
N GLU A 750 41.28 23.79 19.93
CA GLU A 750 41.66 23.36 21.28
C GLU A 750 42.17 21.91 21.30
N ASP A 751 42.27 21.29 20.12
CA ASP A 751 42.66 19.90 19.99
C ASP A 751 44.17 19.71 20.14
N ASN A 752 44.59 19.40 21.36
CA ASN A 752 45.98 19.09 21.69
C ASN A 752 46.46 17.70 21.22
N LEU A 753 45.59 16.88 20.62
CA LEU A 753 45.95 15.59 20.03
C LEU A 753 45.87 15.61 18.50
N GLY A 754 45.18 16.59 17.92
CA GLY A 754 44.99 16.77 16.50
C GLY A 754 46.13 17.50 15.80
N SER A 755 45.97 17.65 14.49
CA SER A 755 46.91 18.34 13.62
C SER A 755 46.21 19.18 12.55
N ILE A 756 46.86 20.28 12.17
CA ILE A 756 46.43 21.16 11.07
C ILE A 756 47.56 21.29 10.05
N THR A 757 47.26 20.99 8.79
CA THR A 757 48.13 21.27 7.64
C THR A 757 47.48 22.33 6.77
N ASN A 758 48.09 23.52 6.69
CA ASN A 758 47.55 24.63 5.92
C ASN A 758 48.34 24.89 4.64
N HIS A 759 47.67 24.79 3.48
CA HIS A 759 48.17 25.29 2.19
C HIS A 759 47.44 26.55 1.72
N THR A 760 46.46 27.04 2.49
CA THR A 760 45.64 28.19 2.11
C THR A 760 46.39 29.50 2.30
N THR A 761 46.35 30.35 1.26
CA THR A 761 46.84 31.72 1.35
C THR A 761 45.86 32.59 2.13
N LEU A 762 46.34 33.35 3.11
CA LEU A 762 45.53 34.26 3.91
C LEU A 762 45.91 35.70 3.59
N ARG A 763 44.92 36.59 3.49
CA ARG A 763 45.13 38.03 3.37
C ARG A 763 44.19 38.76 4.30
N SER A 764 44.66 39.77 5.04
CA SER A 764 43.78 40.65 5.80
C SER A 764 43.43 41.92 5.02
N ASN A 765 42.22 42.41 5.24
CA ASN A 765 41.78 43.76 4.85
C ASN A 765 41.38 44.61 6.07
N GLY A 766 41.32 44.02 7.27
CA GLY A 766 40.93 44.69 8.51
C GLY A 766 41.77 44.25 9.71
N ASP A 767 41.27 44.57 10.90
CA ASP A 767 42.03 44.53 12.14
C ASP A 767 41.74 43.28 12.98
N GLN A 768 42.66 42.95 13.89
CA GLN A 768 42.50 41.96 14.97
C GLN A 768 42.20 40.53 14.49
N ASN A 769 42.72 40.14 13.34
CA ASN A 769 42.50 38.82 12.75
C ASN A 769 43.52 37.80 13.25
N TYR A 770 43.11 36.53 13.29
CA TYR A 770 43.97 35.38 13.58
C TYR A 770 43.99 34.43 12.39
N GLY A 771 45.18 34.05 11.93
CA GLY A 771 45.34 33.02 10.92
C GLY A 771 45.00 31.64 11.49
N ILE A 772 45.91 31.08 12.30
CA ILE A 772 45.70 29.79 12.95
C ILE A 772 46.03 29.88 14.43
N TYR A 773 45.04 29.59 15.27
CA TYR A 773 45.17 29.42 16.71
C TYR A 773 45.04 27.93 17.06
N SER A 774 46.04 27.33 17.70
CA SER A 774 46.04 25.88 17.94
C SER A 774 46.67 25.46 19.27
N SER A 775 46.08 24.45 19.90
CA SER A 775 46.70 23.64 20.97
C SER A 775 47.38 22.35 20.47
N GLY A 776 47.14 21.98 19.20
CA GLY A 776 47.72 20.84 18.52
C GLY A 776 48.85 21.20 17.57
N SER A 777 49.39 20.20 16.88
CA SER A 777 50.47 20.40 15.91
C SER A 777 49.97 21.14 14.67
N VAL A 778 50.74 22.09 14.14
CA VAL A 778 50.39 22.82 12.92
C VAL A 778 51.57 22.86 11.97
N ILE A 779 51.34 22.70 10.67
CA ILE A 779 52.31 23.02 9.61
C ILE A 779 51.65 23.98 8.63
N ASN A 780 52.17 25.20 8.54
CA ASN A 780 51.75 26.20 7.57
C ASN A 780 52.68 26.24 6.35
N TYR A 781 52.16 25.91 5.18
CA TYR A 781 52.80 26.10 3.87
C TYR A 781 52.26 27.32 3.12
N GLY A 782 51.04 27.77 3.44
CA GLY A 782 50.41 28.92 2.80
C GLY A 782 51.08 30.24 3.15
N SER A 783 50.98 31.23 2.25
CA SER A 783 51.40 32.60 2.53
C SER A 783 50.36 33.31 3.39
N ILE A 784 50.79 34.03 4.42
CA ILE A 784 49.92 34.85 5.28
C ILE A 784 50.32 36.32 5.09
N ASP A 785 49.50 37.08 4.37
CA ASP A 785 49.71 38.50 4.12
C ASP A 785 48.80 39.36 5.01
N PHE A 786 49.31 39.68 6.19
CA PHE A 786 48.63 40.51 7.18
C PHE A 786 49.21 41.93 7.26
N ARG A 787 49.72 42.47 6.15
CA ARG A 787 50.24 43.85 6.08
C ARG A 787 49.15 44.91 6.30
N ASN A 788 47.93 44.63 5.86
CA ASN A 788 46.81 45.55 6.00
C ASN A 788 46.04 45.28 7.31
N GLY A 789 45.85 46.34 8.10
CA GLY A 789 45.19 46.27 9.40
C GLY A 789 46.15 46.09 10.57
N LYS A 790 45.63 46.34 11.77
CA LYS A 790 46.36 46.36 13.04
C LYS A 790 45.95 45.20 13.93
N GLY A 791 46.90 44.69 14.72
CA GLY A 791 46.61 43.63 15.70
C GLY A 791 46.42 42.24 15.10
N ASN A 792 46.88 42.01 13.86
CA ASN A 792 46.70 40.74 13.17
C ASN A 792 47.79 39.73 13.60
N VAL A 793 47.40 38.50 13.93
CA VAL A 793 48.29 37.43 14.39
C VAL A 793 48.29 36.28 13.38
N GLY A 794 49.46 35.97 12.80
CA GLY A 794 49.60 34.91 11.80
C GLY A 794 49.33 33.51 12.37
N LEU A 795 50.25 33.01 13.20
CA LEU A 795 50.14 31.70 13.85
C LEU A 795 50.29 31.82 15.37
N TYR A 796 49.45 31.11 16.12
CA TYR A 796 49.42 31.16 17.57
C TYR A 796 49.38 29.75 18.18
N SER A 797 50.38 29.44 19.01
CA SER A 797 50.52 28.17 19.74
C SER A 797 50.17 28.34 21.21
N THR A 798 49.36 27.42 21.76
CA THR A 798 48.99 27.41 23.19
C THR A 798 49.62 26.28 23.99
N ASN A 799 50.31 25.34 23.34
CA ASN A 799 50.80 24.12 23.97
C ASN A 799 52.29 23.92 23.70
N LYS A 800 53.08 23.71 24.76
CA LYS A 800 54.54 23.55 24.68
C LYS A 800 54.95 22.19 24.12
N ASP A 801 54.07 21.20 24.26
CA ASP A 801 54.33 19.82 23.86
C ASP A 801 53.95 19.56 22.39
N ARG A 802 53.44 20.59 21.69
CA ARG A 802 53.01 20.52 20.28
C ARG A 802 53.60 21.68 19.49
N VAL A 803 54.18 21.37 18.34
CA VAL A 803 54.86 22.37 17.50
C VAL A 803 53.89 23.00 16.51
N VAL A 804 53.84 24.34 16.50
CA VAL A 804 53.25 25.13 15.42
C VAL A 804 54.37 25.61 14.50
N LYS A 805 54.48 24.98 13.33
CA LYS A 805 55.56 25.20 12.37
C LYS A 805 55.11 26.08 11.20
N ASN A 806 55.89 27.11 10.87
CA ASN A 806 55.77 27.85 9.63
C ASN A 806 56.84 27.41 8.61
N ALA A 807 56.41 27.08 7.40
CA ALA A 807 57.28 26.85 6.23
C ALA A 807 56.95 27.81 5.06
N GLY A 808 55.89 28.62 5.17
CA GLY A 808 55.51 29.64 4.18
C GLY A 808 56.06 31.03 4.49
N ASN A 809 55.56 32.04 3.78
CA ASN A 809 55.86 33.45 4.05
C ASN A 809 54.78 34.07 4.95
N ILE A 810 55.18 34.81 5.96
CA ILE A 810 54.27 35.59 6.81
C ILE A 810 54.67 37.07 6.75
N TYR A 811 53.74 37.94 6.39
CA TYR A 811 53.91 39.38 6.38
C TYR A 811 53.00 40.00 7.42
N VAL A 812 53.53 40.85 8.30
CA VAL A 812 52.72 41.50 9.35
C VAL A 812 52.80 43.01 9.29
N GLY A 813 51.63 43.65 9.49
CA GLY A 813 51.45 45.10 9.47
C GLY A 813 51.76 45.79 10.80
N ALA A 814 51.20 46.97 10.98
CA ALA A 814 51.45 47.81 12.14
C ALA A 814 50.75 47.29 13.39
N SER A 815 51.36 47.46 14.57
CA SER A 815 50.70 47.19 15.85
C SER A 815 49.92 48.41 16.35
N GLN A 816 48.94 48.19 17.22
CA GLN A 816 48.36 49.20 18.10
C GLN A 816 48.89 48.96 19.53
N PRO A 817 49.93 49.71 19.95
CA PRO A 817 50.61 49.48 21.23
C PRO A 817 49.64 49.54 22.41
N ARG A 818 49.79 48.60 23.36
CA ARG A 818 48.94 48.45 24.56
C ARG A 818 47.50 47.98 24.33
N GLU A 819 47.06 47.84 23.08
CA GLU A 819 45.75 47.30 22.75
C GLU A 819 45.88 45.99 21.97
N HIS A 820 46.45 46.02 20.77
CA HIS A 820 46.52 44.85 19.87
C HIS A 820 47.84 44.84 19.07
N TYR A 821 48.64 43.79 19.23
CA TYR A 821 49.93 43.65 18.52
C TYR A 821 49.78 42.84 17.24
N SER A 822 50.40 43.30 16.16
CA SER A 822 50.56 42.52 14.92
C SER A 822 51.76 41.60 15.06
N ILE A 823 51.55 40.28 14.98
CA ILE A 823 52.55 39.27 15.32
C ILE A 823 52.59 38.18 14.25
N GLY A 824 53.78 37.85 13.74
CA GLY A 824 53.95 36.77 12.78
C GLY A 824 53.64 35.41 13.41
N MET A 825 54.38 35.07 14.47
CA MET A 825 54.16 33.87 15.28
C MET A 825 54.25 34.15 16.78
N ALA A 826 53.34 33.57 17.58
CA ALA A 826 53.30 33.70 19.03
C ALA A 826 53.12 32.36 19.75
N GLY A 827 53.70 32.24 20.95
CA GLY A 827 53.57 31.06 21.82
C GLY A 827 53.19 31.44 23.25
N GLY A 828 51.95 31.12 23.67
CA GLY A 828 51.46 31.31 25.04
C GLY A 828 50.92 32.71 25.40
N TYR A 829 50.24 32.83 26.55
CA TYR A 829 49.86 34.13 27.15
C TYR A 829 50.05 34.17 28.69
N TYR A 830 50.26 35.38 29.21
CA TYR A 830 50.59 35.68 30.61
C TYR A 830 49.39 36.40 31.17
N ASP A 831 48.80 35.85 32.22
CA ASP A 831 47.70 36.51 32.90
C ASP A 831 48.31 37.55 33.84
N THR A 832 48.16 38.82 33.45
CA THR A 832 48.68 39.98 34.19
C THR A 832 47.91 40.25 35.46
N ASP A 833 46.67 39.75 35.58
CA ASP A 833 45.80 39.98 36.73
C ASP A 833 46.11 38.96 37.84
N THR A 834 46.47 37.74 37.46
CA THR A 834 46.89 36.68 38.41
C THR A 834 48.41 36.55 38.54
N ASN A 835 49.18 37.25 37.72
CA ASN A 835 50.65 37.15 37.61
C ASN A 835 51.12 35.71 37.36
N THR A 836 50.30 34.91 36.66
CA THR A 836 50.58 33.50 36.36
C THR A 836 50.78 33.26 34.87
N LEU A 837 51.70 32.34 34.58
CA LEU A 837 51.90 31.79 33.25
C LEU A 837 50.77 30.79 32.98
N VAL A 838 49.77 31.17 32.18
CA VAL A 838 48.59 30.30 31.95
C VAL A 838 48.87 29.26 30.86
N ASN A 839 49.45 29.68 29.74
CA ASN A 839 49.78 28.79 28.62
C ASN A 839 51.19 29.07 28.08
N THR A 840 51.93 28.00 27.77
CA THR A 840 53.21 28.04 27.05
C THR A 840 53.03 27.37 25.69
N GLY A 841 53.44 28.01 24.59
CA GLY A 841 53.36 27.47 23.23
C GLY A 841 54.74 27.14 22.66
N ASN A 842 54.81 26.16 21.76
CA ASN A 842 56.01 25.84 20.99
C ASN A 842 55.82 26.21 19.50
N ILE A 843 56.74 27.02 18.97
CA ILE A 843 56.71 27.55 17.60
C ILE A 843 58.05 27.30 16.90
N GLU A 844 57.99 26.92 15.63
CA GLU A 844 59.17 26.70 14.77
C GLU A 844 58.98 27.42 13.44
N ASN A 845 59.99 28.14 12.94
CA ASN A 845 59.92 28.77 11.63
C ASN A 845 61.08 28.31 10.74
N THR A 846 60.71 27.74 9.60
CA THR A 846 61.62 27.37 8.50
C THR A 846 61.33 28.17 7.22
N GLY A 847 60.35 29.07 7.22
CA GLY A 847 60.03 30.00 6.13
C GLY A 847 60.49 31.44 6.42
N ASN A 848 59.89 32.42 5.76
CA ASN A 848 60.21 33.85 5.95
C ASN A 848 59.12 34.57 6.76
N ILE A 849 59.54 35.49 7.64
CA ILE A 849 58.63 36.41 8.33
C ILE A 849 59.13 37.84 8.14
N GLU A 850 58.29 38.72 7.60
CA GLU A 850 58.62 40.12 7.33
C GLU A 850 57.65 41.08 8.04
N VAL A 851 58.19 42.13 8.65
CA VAL A 851 57.42 43.18 9.31
C VAL A 851 57.42 44.41 8.42
N HIS A 852 56.22 44.86 8.03
CA HIS A 852 56.01 45.99 7.11
C HIS A 852 55.33 47.19 7.78
N GLY A 853 54.94 47.08 9.06
CA GLY A 853 54.32 48.17 9.79
C GLY A 853 54.98 48.47 11.13
N GLU A 854 54.78 49.69 11.61
CA GLU A 854 55.39 50.15 12.86
C GLU A 854 55.07 49.23 14.03
N ARG A 855 56.11 48.86 14.78
CA ARG A 855 56.02 48.03 16.00
C ARG A 855 55.37 46.65 15.76
N GLY A 856 55.34 46.16 14.52
CA GLY A 856 55.03 44.76 14.24
C GLY A 856 56.09 43.83 14.82
N ILE A 857 55.70 42.60 15.16
CA ILE A 857 56.56 41.65 15.87
C ILE A 857 56.74 40.39 15.02
N VAL A 858 57.99 39.99 14.79
CA VAL A 858 58.34 38.76 14.06
C VAL A 858 57.94 37.53 14.89
N PHE A 859 58.56 37.40 16.07
CA PHE A 859 58.35 36.32 17.02
C PHE A 859 58.08 36.88 18.40
N LYS A 860 57.08 36.32 19.08
CA LYS A 860 56.89 36.54 20.52
C LYS A 860 56.85 35.17 21.25
N PRO A 861 58.03 34.66 21.66
CA PRO A 861 58.14 33.38 22.38
C PRO A 861 57.71 33.51 23.84
N THR A 862 57.62 34.74 24.35
CA THR A 862 57.05 35.05 25.65
C THR A 862 55.57 35.37 25.55
N PRO A 863 54.81 35.11 26.62
CA PRO A 863 53.37 35.13 26.52
C PRO A 863 52.81 36.57 26.32
N ILE A 864 51.69 36.73 25.62
CA ILE A 864 51.02 38.05 25.41
C ILE A 864 50.23 38.46 26.66
N ASN A 865 50.18 39.76 27.00
CA ASN A 865 49.30 40.27 28.06
C ASN A 865 47.85 40.30 27.54
N ASN A 866 46.90 39.81 28.35
CA ASN A 866 45.46 39.69 28.08
C ASN A 866 44.91 40.60 26.95
N VAL A 867 44.48 39.99 25.84
CA VAL A 867 43.75 40.68 24.76
C VAL A 867 42.38 40.02 24.48
N PHE A 868 41.94 39.02 25.26
CA PHE A 868 40.62 38.40 25.02
C PHE A 868 39.84 38.04 26.30
N PRO A 869 38.50 38.22 26.30
CA PRO A 869 37.62 37.59 27.28
C PRO A 869 37.65 36.07 27.11
N LYS A 870 37.54 35.32 28.20
CA LYS A 870 37.27 33.89 28.17
C LYS A 870 35.94 33.67 27.43
N TYR A 871 35.96 32.97 26.29
CA TYR A 871 34.78 32.54 25.54
C TYR A 871 34.49 31.06 25.83
#